data_AF-G0S7N3-F1
#
_entry.id   AF-G0S7N3-F1
#
_cell.length_a   1.000
_cell.length_b   1.000
_cell.length_c   1.000
_cell.angle_alpha   90.00
_cell.angle_beta   90.00
_cell.angle_gamma   90.00
#
_symmetry.space_group_name_H-M   'P 1'
#
loop_
_entity.id
_entity.type
_entity.pdbx_description
1 polymer ?
#
loop_
_entity_poly.entity_id
_entity_poly.type
_entity_poly.pdbx_seq_one_letter_code
_entity_poly.pdbx_strand_id
1 'polypeptide(L)'
;MADALSISTGITGLLPLVREAFVLLRDTFASDRKWRLYLGRLELQTLVFHTWNDHWKGSTAPLDHKLKTFTVASPLAARGIFQQLVVFLRTFSDPERLERYGLAIEGRRREDLSRELFSVAHYLKKIDSRFSTKDLTSFDQDRLRHLDFLQQKARYALISEGSPLDDLIERLDDLNRMLQLLTAPIITEDMVTRKVLESAVKDIWADTDLTRRLEEAATYEMKHSIDPTAKAKYDDLSKFANFSLAVKSATPDIPRKKIFSRSEFSFDSPYEISPYATLARLFDYPIKLQSRLVLVEWRRIRRSEPLMESLDKSKMTWFVLHVEKPDRMLLPPAIGYILDDADPRNVGFVYQLPSHIRGNLPTKPVMHGDLVQRVVRSPKTIAAQRMPTTLRQLILKREPSGIDLSIRFQLAKALLDAVHLIHAAGWLHRNIRPDNILFFPAVNRMGEPDPTTLDYNRPMLVGFHDAPFAIEFIPDSSQATAPYTQPEGLKPILKNSPATRKLQPRDVVVESYNHPERRLTSSFLVSPFPSSPSSTAATIVSTNNNGSLVIKPSLDSLAYHRQQCAYDLYSVGCVLLELGLWTTLDHLGGREIPTRVYHALAAVENRGGGELSGKEVEDLVWKDVDTIRKATKGLEVATGSVYAEVVKKCLFMTPFAGDILELEKQLAGALAQIRA
;
A
#
# COMPACT_ATOMS: atom_id res chain seq x y z
N MET A 1 13.83 -39.98 -1.06
CA MET A 1 13.39 -39.36 0.22
C MET A 1 14.57 -38.92 1.10
N ALA A 2 15.57 -39.78 1.36
CA ALA A 2 16.72 -39.42 2.22
C ALA A 2 17.50 -38.18 1.75
N ASP A 3 17.72 -38.02 0.44
CA ASP A 3 18.50 -36.89 -0.12
C ASP A 3 17.77 -35.53 0.00
N ALA A 4 16.44 -35.53 -0.09
CA ALA A 4 15.63 -34.31 0.02
C ALA A 4 15.62 -33.73 1.44
N LEU A 5 15.66 -34.61 2.46
CA LEU A 5 15.73 -34.19 3.85
C LEU A 5 17.13 -33.66 4.18
N SER A 6 18.20 -34.31 3.71
CA SER A 6 19.56 -33.77 3.87
C SER A 6 19.69 -32.40 3.22
N ILE A 7 19.22 -32.23 1.97
CA ILE A 7 19.25 -30.92 1.28
C ILE A 7 18.47 -29.87 2.06
N SER A 8 17.27 -30.19 2.57
CA SER A 8 16.51 -29.26 3.42
C SER A 8 17.30 -28.83 4.65
N THR A 9 17.92 -29.78 5.37
CA THR A 9 18.78 -29.49 6.53
C THR A 9 20.00 -28.66 6.14
N GLY A 10 20.58 -28.94 4.99
CA GLY A 10 21.70 -28.17 4.42
C GLY A 10 21.32 -26.72 4.17
N ILE A 11 20.19 -26.46 3.50
CA ILE A 11 19.68 -25.11 3.26
C ILE A 11 19.45 -24.40 4.61
N THR A 12 18.68 -25.01 5.51
CA THR A 12 18.40 -24.43 6.84
C THR A 12 19.68 -24.12 7.62
N GLY A 13 20.71 -24.97 7.51
CA GLY A 13 22.00 -24.78 8.17
C GLY A 13 22.88 -23.69 7.57
N LEU A 14 22.76 -23.41 6.27
CA LEU A 14 23.53 -22.36 5.59
C LEU A 14 22.91 -20.96 5.72
N LEU A 15 21.59 -20.85 5.90
CA LEU A 15 20.90 -19.55 5.98
C LEU A 15 21.45 -18.63 7.08
N PRO A 16 21.77 -19.08 8.31
CA PRO A 16 22.38 -18.23 9.33
C PRO A 16 23.74 -17.66 8.90
N LEU A 17 24.57 -18.46 8.22
CA LEU A 17 25.87 -18.00 7.72
C LEU A 17 25.71 -16.88 6.70
N VAL A 18 24.74 -17.02 5.80
CA VAL A 18 24.44 -15.99 4.78
C VAL A 18 23.96 -14.70 5.44
N ARG A 19 23.11 -14.80 6.48
CA ARG A 19 22.67 -13.64 7.26
C ARG A 19 23.84 -12.93 7.92
N GLU A 20 24.76 -13.66 8.55
CA GLU A 20 25.96 -13.06 9.17
C GLU A 20 26.88 -12.41 8.13
N ALA A 21 27.00 -13.00 6.93
CA ALA A 21 27.76 -12.37 5.84
C ALA A 21 27.18 -10.98 5.47
N PHE A 22 25.85 -10.84 5.36
CA PHE A 22 25.19 -9.55 5.15
C PHE A 22 25.45 -8.57 6.31
N VAL A 23 25.42 -9.04 7.56
CA VAL A 23 25.72 -8.21 8.74
C VAL A 23 27.14 -7.66 8.70
N LEU A 24 28.13 -8.51 8.41
CA LEU A 24 29.53 -8.08 8.29
C LEU A 24 29.73 -7.03 7.19
N LEU A 25 29.11 -7.23 6.02
CA LEU A 25 29.15 -6.24 4.93
C LEU A 25 28.48 -4.92 5.34
N ARG A 26 27.36 -4.98 6.04
CA ARG A 26 26.65 -3.80 6.52
C ARG A 26 27.51 -3.00 7.48
N ASP A 27 28.11 -3.66 8.46
CA ASP A 27 28.97 -3.02 9.45
C ASP A 27 30.21 -2.40 8.77
N THR A 28 30.71 -3.04 7.71
CA THR A 28 31.82 -2.53 6.89
C THR A 28 31.44 -1.23 6.19
N PHE A 29 30.30 -1.16 5.48
CA PHE A 29 29.85 0.06 4.82
C PHE A 29 29.35 1.14 5.79
N ALA A 30 28.80 0.76 6.95
CA ALA A 30 28.32 1.71 7.95
C ALA A 30 29.45 2.47 8.67
N SER A 31 30.71 2.04 8.52
CA SER A 31 31.87 2.64 9.15
C SER A 31 32.14 4.09 8.72
N ASP A 32 31.75 4.47 7.50
CA ASP A 32 32.00 5.79 6.93
C ASP A 32 30.81 6.27 6.09
N ARG A 33 30.43 7.55 6.25
CA ARG A 33 29.35 8.19 5.49
C ARG A 33 29.60 8.20 3.99
N LYS A 34 30.85 8.14 3.53
CA LYS A 34 31.17 8.05 2.09
C LYS A 34 30.54 6.83 1.42
N TRP A 35 30.26 5.78 2.19
CA TRP A 35 29.68 4.53 1.70
C TRP A 35 28.17 4.44 1.82
N ARG A 36 27.49 5.53 2.19
CA ARG A 36 26.03 5.54 2.42
C ARG A 36 25.24 4.91 1.28
N LEU A 37 25.58 5.21 0.02
CA LEU A 37 24.89 4.65 -1.14
C LEU A 37 25.07 3.13 -1.22
N TYR A 38 26.29 2.62 -1.05
CA TYR A 38 26.56 1.18 -1.03
C TYR A 38 25.91 0.48 0.17
N LEU A 39 25.87 1.14 1.33
CA LEU A 39 25.11 0.66 2.49
C LEU A 39 23.63 0.49 2.13
N GLY A 40 23.00 1.51 1.52
CA GLY A 40 21.60 1.43 1.10
C GLY A 40 21.35 0.34 0.05
N ARG A 41 22.26 0.18 -0.92
CA ARG A 41 22.19 -0.87 -1.95
C ARG A 41 22.34 -2.28 -1.35
N LEU A 42 23.25 -2.45 -0.39
CA LEU A 42 23.38 -3.68 0.38
C LEU A 42 22.13 -3.96 1.21
N GLU A 43 21.60 -2.95 1.91
CA GLU A 43 20.36 -3.07 2.69
C GLU A 43 19.18 -3.47 1.81
N LEU A 44 19.09 -2.95 0.59
CA LEU A 44 18.10 -3.36 -0.40
C LEU A 44 18.24 -4.85 -0.72
N GLN A 45 19.45 -5.31 -1.06
CA GLN A 45 19.66 -6.73 -1.38
C GLN A 45 19.44 -7.65 -0.17
N THR A 46 19.77 -7.17 1.01
CA THR A 46 19.49 -7.84 2.30
C THR A 46 17.98 -7.98 2.52
N LEU A 47 17.21 -6.93 2.22
CA LEU A 47 15.75 -6.90 2.33
C LEU A 47 15.10 -7.93 1.41
N VAL A 48 15.54 -8.01 0.15
CA VAL A 48 15.05 -8.99 -0.83
C VAL A 48 15.37 -10.42 -0.35
N PHE A 49 16.60 -10.67 0.11
CA PHE A 49 17.01 -11.96 0.63
C PHE A 49 16.19 -12.38 1.86
N HIS A 50 16.00 -11.47 2.81
CA HIS A 50 15.16 -11.72 3.99
C HIS A 50 13.71 -11.99 3.61
N THR A 51 13.17 -11.23 2.67
CA THR A 51 11.82 -11.43 2.14
C THR A 51 11.65 -12.84 1.57
N TRP A 52 12.61 -13.29 0.74
CA TRP A 52 12.61 -14.66 0.23
C TRP A 52 12.71 -15.70 1.35
N ASN A 53 13.61 -15.48 2.31
CA ASN A 53 13.84 -16.42 3.42
C ASN A 53 12.61 -16.54 4.33
N ASP A 54 11.95 -15.43 4.62
CA ASP A 54 10.79 -15.39 5.50
C ASP A 54 9.55 -16.05 4.89
N HIS A 55 9.46 -16.20 3.56
CA HIS A 55 8.39 -17.00 2.93
C HIS A 55 8.37 -18.47 3.39
N TRP A 56 9.54 -19.02 3.76
CA TRP A 56 9.67 -20.38 4.27
C TRP A 56 9.24 -20.52 5.72
N LYS A 57 9.26 -19.42 6.49
CA LYS A 57 8.78 -19.36 7.87
C LYS A 57 7.26 -19.32 7.84
N GLY A 58 6.60 -20.41 8.24
CA GLY A 58 5.13 -20.40 8.38
C GLY A 58 4.67 -19.36 9.41
N SER A 59 3.41 -18.94 9.33
CA SER A 59 2.78 -18.12 10.40
C SER A 59 2.56 -18.93 11.68
N THR A 60 2.39 -20.25 11.57
CA THR A 60 2.07 -21.17 12.68
C THR A 60 2.88 -22.48 12.66
N ALA A 61 3.69 -22.71 11.62
CA ALA A 61 4.49 -23.93 11.47
C ALA A 61 5.98 -23.61 11.63
N PRO A 62 6.77 -24.45 12.32
CA PRO A 62 8.22 -24.28 12.40
C PRO A 62 8.83 -24.20 10.99
N LEU A 63 9.91 -23.43 10.87
CA LEU A 63 10.66 -23.03 9.66
C LEU A 63 10.84 -24.15 8.62
N ASP A 64 10.83 -25.39 9.09
CA ASP A 64 11.12 -26.60 8.36
C ASP A 64 9.99 -27.17 7.50
N HIS A 65 8.69 -26.95 7.79
CA HIS A 65 7.66 -27.73 7.09
C HIS A 65 7.51 -27.35 5.61
N LYS A 66 7.36 -26.07 5.28
CA LYS A 66 7.19 -25.61 3.89
C LYS A 66 8.41 -25.91 3.03
N LEU A 67 9.61 -25.66 3.58
CA LEU A 67 10.85 -25.95 2.89
C LEU A 67 11.02 -27.46 2.66
N LYS A 68 10.73 -28.31 3.67
CA LYS A 68 10.73 -29.77 3.50
C LYS A 68 9.73 -30.24 2.45
N THR A 69 8.51 -29.69 2.44
CA THR A 69 7.52 -30.00 1.39
C THR A 69 8.04 -29.62 0.01
N PHE A 70 8.67 -28.45 -0.13
CA PHE A 70 9.29 -28.02 -1.38
C PHE A 70 10.47 -28.90 -1.80
N THR A 71 11.38 -29.28 -0.89
CA THR A 71 12.52 -30.11 -1.25
C THR A 71 12.09 -31.51 -1.71
N VAL A 72 10.99 -32.03 -1.18
CA VAL A 72 10.38 -33.28 -1.65
C VAL A 72 9.71 -33.09 -3.02
N ALA A 73 8.98 -31.99 -3.22
CA ALA A 73 8.26 -31.71 -4.47
C ALA A 73 9.19 -31.31 -5.63
N SER A 74 10.31 -30.66 -5.35
CA SER A 74 11.22 -30.07 -6.35
C SER A 74 12.69 -30.23 -5.92
N PRO A 75 13.23 -31.47 -5.89
CA PRO A 75 14.55 -31.75 -5.34
C PRO A 75 15.69 -31.09 -6.13
N LEU A 76 15.56 -30.96 -7.46
CA LEU A 76 16.57 -30.30 -8.29
C LEU A 76 16.65 -28.80 -8.01
N ALA A 77 15.50 -28.14 -7.88
CA ALA A 77 15.45 -26.72 -7.54
C ALA A 77 15.99 -26.46 -6.13
N ALA A 78 15.64 -27.31 -5.16
CA ALA A 78 16.19 -27.25 -3.81
C ALA A 78 17.72 -27.47 -3.79
N ARG A 79 18.24 -28.40 -4.59
CA ARG A 79 19.69 -28.58 -4.75
C ARG A 79 20.34 -27.35 -5.38
N GLY A 80 19.69 -26.74 -6.35
CA GLY A 80 20.10 -25.45 -6.92
C GLY A 80 20.20 -24.36 -5.86
N ILE A 81 19.19 -24.23 -4.98
CA ILE A 81 19.21 -23.25 -3.88
C ILE A 81 20.40 -23.51 -2.96
N PHE A 82 20.58 -24.76 -2.53
CA PHE A 82 21.73 -25.15 -1.70
C PHE A 82 23.06 -24.75 -2.34
N GLN A 83 23.25 -25.05 -3.63
CA GLN A 83 24.45 -24.70 -4.38
C GLN A 83 24.66 -23.18 -4.46
N GLN A 84 23.60 -22.40 -4.70
CA GLN A 84 23.71 -20.94 -4.72
C GLN A 84 24.15 -20.36 -3.37
N LEU A 85 23.63 -20.89 -2.26
CA LEU A 85 24.06 -20.48 -0.91
C LEU A 85 25.53 -20.85 -0.65
N VAL A 86 25.96 -22.05 -1.06
CA VAL A 86 27.37 -22.48 -0.96
C VAL A 86 28.28 -21.56 -1.78
N VAL A 87 27.93 -21.30 -3.04
CA VAL A 87 28.70 -20.47 -3.96
C VAL A 87 28.79 -19.03 -3.45
N PHE A 88 27.71 -18.50 -2.89
CA PHE A 88 27.67 -17.21 -2.20
C PHE A 88 28.63 -17.18 -1.00
N LEU A 89 28.49 -18.12 -0.06
CA LEU A 89 29.34 -18.15 1.14
C LEU A 89 30.83 -18.30 0.78
N ARG A 90 31.15 -19.07 -0.26
CA ARG A 90 32.53 -19.20 -0.75
C ARG A 90 33.12 -17.89 -1.23
N THR A 91 32.31 -16.96 -1.75
CA THR A 91 32.79 -15.62 -2.13
C THR A 91 33.33 -14.85 -0.94
N PHE A 92 32.69 -14.98 0.22
CA PHE A 92 33.07 -14.28 1.45
C PHE A 92 34.02 -15.07 2.34
N SER A 93 34.22 -16.35 2.03
CA SER A 93 35.11 -17.23 2.80
C SER A 93 36.49 -17.38 2.18
N ASP A 94 36.79 -16.71 1.06
CA ASP A 94 38.02 -16.88 0.28
C ASP A 94 38.71 -15.51 0.12
N PRO A 95 39.92 -15.32 0.69
CA PRO A 95 40.63 -14.04 0.64
C PRO A 95 40.83 -13.50 -0.78
N GLU A 96 41.17 -14.37 -1.74
CA GLU A 96 41.40 -13.94 -3.13
C GLU A 96 40.10 -13.48 -3.81
N ARG A 97 38.95 -14.03 -3.39
CA ARG A 97 37.65 -13.61 -3.90
C ARG A 97 37.19 -12.32 -3.26
N LEU A 98 37.43 -12.13 -1.96
CA LEU A 98 37.13 -10.89 -1.26
C LEU A 98 37.82 -9.70 -1.93
N GLU A 99 39.11 -9.85 -2.28
CA GLU A 99 39.88 -8.77 -2.90
C GLU A 99 39.32 -8.33 -4.26
N ARG A 100 38.74 -9.25 -5.04
CA ARG A 100 38.05 -8.92 -6.31
C ARG A 100 36.85 -8.00 -6.11
N TYR A 101 36.22 -8.09 -4.95
CA TYR A 101 35.08 -7.28 -4.56
C TYR A 101 35.48 -6.07 -3.71
N GLY A 102 36.77 -5.72 -3.69
CA GLY A 102 37.26 -4.56 -2.94
C GLY A 102 37.27 -4.73 -1.42
N LEU A 103 37.26 -5.98 -0.94
CA LEU A 103 37.25 -6.31 0.48
C LEU A 103 38.53 -7.04 0.89
N ALA A 104 38.98 -6.82 2.12
CA ALA A 104 40.03 -7.61 2.74
C ALA A 104 39.67 -7.94 4.19
N ILE A 105 40.18 -9.06 4.70
CA ILE A 105 40.04 -9.38 6.13
C ILE A 105 40.93 -8.45 6.97
N GLU A 106 40.33 -7.85 7.99
CA GLU A 106 40.95 -6.94 8.93
C GLU A 106 41.25 -7.65 10.27
N GLY A 107 42.42 -7.38 10.86
CA GLY A 107 42.75 -7.87 12.20
C GLY A 107 44.25 -7.97 12.47
N ARG A 108 44.62 -7.98 13.76
CA ARG A 108 46.04 -8.02 14.21
C ARG A 108 46.78 -9.31 13.80
N ARG A 109 46.06 -10.39 13.48
CA ARG A 109 46.61 -11.68 13.02
C ARG A 109 46.04 -12.06 11.64
N ARG A 110 46.23 -11.19 10.66
CA ARG A 110 45.65 -11.33 9.32
C ARG A 110 45.96 -12.69 8.69
N GLU A 111 47.18 -13.19 8.80
CA GLU A 111 47.58 -14.49 8.23
C GLU A 111 46.81 -15.68 8.84
N ASP A 112 46.63 -15.70 10.17
CA ASP A 112 45.88 -16.75 10.85
C ASP A 112 44.40 -16.71 10.46
N LEU A 113 43.82 -15.51 10.38
CA LEU A 113 42.45 -15.30 9.93
C LEU A 113 42.26 -15.73 8.46
N SER A 114 43.23 -15.44 7.59
CA SER A 114 43.23 -15.91 6.20
C SER A 114 43.30 -17.43 6.11
N ARG A 115 44.10 -18.11 6.94
CA ARG A 115 44.13 -19.59 6.99
C ARG A 115 42.80 -20.18 7.44
N GLU A 116 42.15 -19.58 8.44
CA GLU A 116 40.84 -20.01 8.91
C GLU A 116 39.76 -19.83 7.83
N LEU A 117 39.77 -18.70 7.11
CA LEU A 117 38.94 -18.48 5.91
C LEU A 117 39.17 -19.56 4.84
N PHE A 118 40.42 -19.84 4.47
CA PHE A 118 40.74 -20.88 3.49
C PHE A 118 40.22 -22.26 3.91
N SER A 119 40.29 -22.59 5.20
CA SER A 119 39.74 -23.84 5.74
C SER A 119 38.22 -23.92 5.52
N VAL A 120 37.50 -22.83 5.82
CA VAL A 120 36.05 -22.72 5.58
C VAL A 120 35.72 -22.84 4.09
N ALA A 121 36.42 -22.11 3.22
CA ALA A 121 36.21 -22.18 1.77
C ALA A 121 36.43 -23.60 1.21
N HIS A 122 37.41 -24.33 1.75
CA HIS A 122 37.68 -25.71 1.37
C HIS A 122 36.53 -26.65 1.77
N TYR A 123 35.99 -26.52 2.99
CA TYR A 123 34.80 -27.27 3.42
C TYR A 123 33.59 -26.99 2.50
N LEU A 124 33.32 -25.73 2.19
CA LEU A 124 32.22 -25.35 1.30
C LEU A 124 32.38 -25.94 -0.10
N LYS A 125 33.61 -25.99 -0.63
CA LYS A 125 33.93 -26.65 -1.91
C LYS A 125 33.64 -28.15 -1.88
N LYS A 126 33.88 -28.82 -0.74
CA LYS A 126 33.63 -30.26 -0.58
C LYS A 126 32.13 -30.58 -0.67
N ILE A 127 31.28 -29.79 -0.04
CA ILE A 127 29.83 -30.04 -0.01
C ILE A 127 29.10 -29.61 -1.29
N ASP A 128 29.68 -28.73 -2.11
CA ASP A 128 29.09 -28.22 -3.36
C ASP A 128 28.67 -29.32 -4.36
N SER A 129 29.50 -30.36 -4.50
CA SER A 129 29.36 -31.37 -5.56
C SER A 129 28.59 -32.63 -5.14
N ARG A 130 28.68 -33.07 -3.88
CA ARG A 130 28.16 -34.38 -3.42
C ARG A 130 27.60 -34.36 -1.99
N PHE A 131 26.86 -33.31 -1.62
CA PHE A 131 26.19 -33.29 -0.31
C PHE A 131 25.14 -34.40 -0.19
N SER A 132 25.23 -35.19 0.88
CA SER A 132 24.36 -36.32 1.15
C SER A 132 24.09 -36.48 2.66
N THR A 133 23.25 -37.45 3.04
CA THR A 133 23.01 -37.79 4.45
C THR A 133 24.27 -38.18 5.22
N LYS A 134 25.30 -38.71 4.55
CA LYS A 134 26.57 -39.11 5.18
C LYS A 134 27.39 -37.92 5.66
N ASP A 135 27.18 -36.75 5.06
CA ASP A 135 27.95 -35.53 5.33
C ASP A 135 27.35 -34.69 6.46
N LEU A 136 26.14 -35.01 6.94
CA LEU A 136 25.38 -34.19 7.90
C LEU A 136 26.13 -33.93 9.20
N THR A 137 26.78 -34.94 9.79
CA THR A 137 27.48 -34.78 11.07
C THR A 137 28.70 -33.86 10.94
N SER A 138 29.51 -34.07 9.89
CA SER A 138 30.65 -33.18 9.61
C SER A 138 30.20 -31.78 9.22
N PHE A 139 29.12 -31.68 8.43
CA PHE A 139 28.54 -30.42 8.02
C PHE A 139 28.05 -29.60 9.22
N ASP A 140 27.44 -30.25 10.22
CA ASP A 140 26.95 -29.59 11.44
C ASP A 140 28.09 -28.99 12.27
N GLN A 141 29.20 -29.72 12.40
CA GLN A 141 30.38 -29.22 13.10
C GLN A 141 31.04 -28.06 12.34
N ASP A 142 31.25 -28.22 11.03
CA ASP A 142 31.92 -27.22 10.20
C ASP A 142 31.08 -25.94 10.05
N ARG A 143 29.75 -26.04 9.90
CA ARG A 143 28.87 -24.86 9.83
C ARG A 143 28.86 -24.08 11.13
N LEU A 144 28.92 -24.74 12.29
CA LEU A 144 28.94 -24.06 13.60
C LEU A 144 30.27 -23.34 13.83
N ARG A 145 31.39 -23.96 13.45
CA ARG A 145 32.70 -23.31 13.45
C ARG A 145 32.75 -22.11 12.52
N HIS A 146 32.19 -22.23 11.33
CA HIS A 146 32.10 -21.11 10.38
C HIS A 146 31.23 -19.97 10.96
N LEU A 147 30.10 -20.29 11.59
CA LEU A 147 29.25 -19.28 12.20
C LEU A 147 29.97 -18.53 13.34
N ASP A 148 30.65 -19.28 14.21
CA ASP A 148 31.47 -18.71 15.29
C ASP A 148 32.56 -17.78 14.74
N PHE A 149 33.23 -18.19 13.67
CA PHE A 149 34.23 -17.37 12.98
C PHE A 149 33.63 -16.06 12.45
N LEU A 150 32.49 -16.12 11.74
CA LEU A 150 31.84 -14.92 11.19
C LEU A 150 31.41 -13.95 12.31
N GLN A 151 30.85 -14.46 13.40
CA GLN A 151 30.33 -13.62 14.49
C GLN A 151 31.44 -12.99 15.33
N GLN A 152 32.47 -13.77 15.70
CA GLN A 152 33.42 -13.36 16.72
C GLN A 152 34.78 -12.90 16.18
N LYS A 153 35.20 -13.38 15.00
CA LYS A 153 36.57 -13.20 14.50
C LYS A 153 36.65 -12.40 13.21
N ALA A 154 35.71 -12.59 12.29
CA ALA A 154 35.76 -11.97 10.97
C ALA A 154 35.42 -10.49 11.03
N ARG A 155 36.27 -9.64 10.45
CA ARG A 155 35.99 -8.22 10.17
C ARG A 155 36.53 -7.91 8.78
N TYR A 156 35.80 -7.11 8.00
CA TYR A 156 36.22 -6.72 6.65
C TYR A 156 36.56 -5.23 6.60
N ALA A 157 37.55 -4.90 5.77
CA ALA A 157 37.93 -3.55 5.43
C ALA A 157 37.77 -3.34 3.92
N LEU A 158 37.37 -2.12 3.54
CA LEU A 158 37.27 -1.71 2.14
C LEU A 158 38.64 -1.28 1.64
N ILE A 159 39.10 -1.91 0.56
CA ILE A 159 40.42 -1.67 -0.05
C ILE A 159 40.34 -1.02 -1.43
N SER A 160 39.17 -1.00 -2.06
CA SER A 160 38.93 -0.32 -3.33
C SER A 160 37.55 0.35 -3.38
N GLU A 161 37.37 1.26 -4.34
CA GLU A 161 36.11 1.97 -4.59
C GLU A 161 35.65 1.76 -6.04
N GLY A 162 34.37 2.00 -6.33
CA GLY A 162 33.81 1.93 -7.68
C GLY A 162 33.50 0.50 -8.14
N SER A 163 33.96 0.14 -9.34
CA SER A 163 33.59 -1.11 -10.04
C SER A 163 33.67 -2.39 -9.18
N PRO A 164 34.71 -2.64 -8.37
CA PRO A 164 34.74 -3.83 -7.50
C PRO A 164 33.58 -3.93 -6.50
N LEU A 165 33.12 -2.78 -5.99
CA LEU A 165 31.97 -2.72 -5.08
C LEU A 165 30.65 -2.83 -5.84
N ASP A 166 30.60 -2.35 -7.09
CA ASP A 166 29.44 -2.57 -7.96
C ASP A 166 29.27 -4.05 -8.29
N ASP A 167 30.36 -4.74 -8.63
CA ASP A 167 30.39 -6.18 -8.87
C ASP A 167 29.94 -6.97 -7.62
N LEU A 168 30.24 -6.46 -6.42
CA LEU A 168 29.78 -7.04 -5.16
C LEU A 168 28.25 -6.93 -5.02
N ILE A 169 27.69 -5.75 -5.30
CA ILE A 169 26.23 -5.55 -5.28
C ILE A 169 25.56 -6.42 -6.35
N GLU A 170 26.11 -6.48 -7.55
CA GLU A 170 25.62 -7.35 -8.63
C GLU A 170 25.62 -8.82 -8.19
N ARG A 171 26.67 -9.27 -7.49
CA ARG A 171 26.72 -10.63 -6.97
C ARG A 171 25.64 -10.93 -5.91
N LEU A 172 25.28 -9.95 -5.09
CA LEU A 172 24.19 -10.07 -4.11
C LEU A 172 22.82 -10.13 -4.83
N ASP A 173 22.65 -9.31 -5.86
CA ASP A 173 21.46 -9.28 -6.71
C ASP A 173 21.29 -10.61 -7.48
N ASP A 174 22.38 -11.15 -8.04
CA ASP A 174 22.41 -12.45 -8.70
C ASP A 174 21.96 -13.59 -7.78
N LEU A 175 22.41 -13.60 -6.52
CA LEU A 175 21.93 -14.56 -5.54
C LEU A 175 20.39 -14.45 -5.42
N ASN A 176 19.87 -13.25 -5.23
CA ASN A 176 18.43 -13.02 -5.07
C ASN A 176 17.64 -13.45 -6.32
N ARG A 177 18.11 -13.10 -7.52
CA ARG A 177 17.49 -13.52 -8.79
C ARG A 177 17.47 -15.04 -8.94
N MET A 178 18.57 -15.72 -8.61
CA MET A 178 18.65 -17.18 -8.68
C MET A 178 17.71 -17.85 -7.67
N LEU A 179 17.65 -17.34 -6.44
CA LEU A 179 16.72 -17.84 -5.42
C LEU A 179 15.26 -17.66 -5.85
N GLN A 180 14.93 -16.53 -6.48
CA GLN A 180 13.60 -16.28 -7.03
C GLN A 180 13.26 -17.23 -8.19
N LEU A 181 14.18 -17.39 -9.16
CA LEU A 181 14.01 -18.31 -10.29
C LEU A 181 13.75 -19.75 -9.83
N LEU A 182 14.53 -20.23 -8.87
CA LEU A 182 14.45 -21.60 -8.35
C LEU A 182 13.18 -21.84 -7.52
N THR A 183 12.48 -20.78 -7.10
CA THR A 183 11.28 -20.88 -6.25
C THR A 183 10.00 -20.40 -6.94
N ALA A 184 10.10 -19.93 -8.19
CA ALA A 184 9.00 -19.43 -9.01
C ALA A 184 7.72 -20.28 -9.04
N PRO A 185 7.76 -21.63 -9.01
CA PRO A 185 6.54 -22.45 -8.99
C PRO A 185 5.67 -22.27 -7.74
N ILE A 186 6.24 -21.77 -6.64
CA ILE A 186 5.55 -21.62 -5.35
C ILE A 186 5.50 -20.15 -4.92
N ILE A 187 6.56 -19.39 -5.21
CA ILE A 187 6.73 -18.00 -4.82
C ILE A 187 6.76 -17.18 -6.10
N THR A 188 5.66 -16.50 -6.41
CA THR A 188 5.60 -15.66 -7.62
C THR A 188 6.37 -14.37 -7.41
N GLU A 189 6.81 -13.77 -8.51
CA GLU A 189 7.50 -12.49 -8.51
C GLU A 189 6.67 -11.37 -7.86
N ASP A 190 5.36 -11.34 -8.14
CA ASP A 190 4.41 -10.41 -7.54
C ASP A 190 4.33 -10.53 -6.01
N MET A 191 4.41 -11.75 -5.48
CA MET A 191 4.43 -11.99 -4.03
C MET A 191 5.69 -11.44 -3.37
N VAL A 192 6.86 -11.63 -4.02
CA VAL A 192 8.14 -11.08 -3.55
C VAL A 192 8.10 -9.56 -3.57
N THR A 193 7.75 -8.96 -4.70
CA THR A 193 7.68 -7.49 -4.85
C THR A 193 6.80 -6.87 -3.77
N ARG A 194 5.58 -7.39 -3.56
CA ARG A 194 4.66 -6.89 -2.53
C ARG A 194 5.30 -6.95 -1.13
N LYS A 195 5.94 -8.07 -0.78
CA LYS A 195 6.54 -8.25 0.55
C LYS A 195 7.81 -7.40 0.74
N VAL A 196 8.56 -7.14 -0.33
CA VAL A 196 9.70 -6.20 -0.31
C VAL A 196 9.21 -4.78 -0.02
N LEU A 197 8.14 -4.32 -0.71
CA LEU A 197 7.54 -3.00 -0.48
C LEU A 197 7.11 -2.85 0.99
N GLU A 198 6.36 -3.81 1.53
CA GLU A 198 5.92 -3.84 2.93
C GLU A 198 7.12 -3.80 3.89
N SER A 199 8.13 -4.65 3.64
CA SER A 199 9.29 -4.77 4.54
C SER A 199 10.17 -3.52 4.52
N ALA A 200 10.21 -2.78 3.41
CA ALA A 200 10.98 -1.54 3.28
C ALA A 200 10.47 -0.41 4.20
N VAL A 201 9.20 -0.47 4.59
CA VAL A 201 8.52 0.58 5.38
C VAL A 201 8.04 0.08 6.73
N LYS A 202 8.14 -1.23 7.01
CA LYS A 202 7.69 -1.87 8.25
C LYS A 202 8.18 -1.17 9.52
N ASP A 203 9.46 -0.80 9.53
CA ASP A 203 10.11 -0.19 10.70
C ASP A 203 10.31 1.33 10.53
N ILE A 204 9.60 1.98 9.60
CA ILE A 204 9.75 3.42 9.30
C ILE A 204 9.59 4.32 10.53
N TRP A 205 8.77 3.91 11.51
CA TRP A 205 8.59 4.60 12.78
C TRP A 205 9.81 4.50 13.71
N ALA A 206 10.54 3.37 13.66
CA ALA A 206 11.74 3.13 14.46
C ALA A 206 13.02 3.64 13.76
N ASP A 207 13.15 3.43 12.45
CA ASP A 207 14.29 3.84 11.64
C ASP A 207 13.85 4.42 10.29
N THR A 208 13.65 5.74 10.27
CA THR A 208 13.31 6.48 9.05
C THR A 208 14.48 6.61 8.09
N ASP A 209 15.72 6.55 8.60
CA ASP A 209 16.88 6.70 7.74
C ASP A 209 17.14 5.44 6.91
N LEU A 210 16.82 4.26 7.44
CA LEU A 210 16.80 3.03 6.65
C LEU A 210 15.87 3.15 5.44
N THR A 211 14.60 3.52 5.63
CA THR A 211 13.66 3.69 4.50
C THR A 211 14.15 4.73 3.49
N ARG A 212 14.82 5.80 3.96
CA ARG A 212 15.43 6.79 3.07
C ARG A 212 16.60 6.23 2.27
N ARG A 213 17.50 5.47 2.89
CA ARG A 213 18.60 4.80 2.17
C ARG A 213 18.09 3.77 1.16
N LEU A 214 17.00 3.07 1.49
CA LEU A 214 16.34 2.15 0.55
C LEU A 214 15.74 2.89 -0.66
N GLU A 215 15.11 4.05 -0.45
CA GLU A 215 14.64 4.92 -1.54
C GLU A 215 15.81 5.40 -2.41
N GLU A 216 16.86 5.95 -1.81
CA GLU A 216 18.08 6.42 -2.50
C GLU A 216 18.69 5.28 -3.36
N ALA A 217 18.80 4.07 -2.78
CA ALA A 217 19.32 2.89 -3.45
C ALA A 217 18.42 2.41 -4.59
N ALA A 218 17.11 2.32 -4.37
CA ALA A 218 16.16 1.93 -5.42
C ALA A 218 16.17 2.92 -6.59
N THR A 219 16.25 4.23 -6.29
CA THR A 219 16.39 5.29 -7.31
C THR A 219 17.69 5.13 -8.11
N TYR A 220 18.79 4.73 -7.46
CA TYR A 220 20.04 4.43 -8.14
C TYR A 220 19.91 3.23 -9.07
N GLU A 221 19.40 2.09 -8.56
CA GLU A 221 19.25 0.85 -9.33
C GLU A 221 18.29 1.02 -10.52
N MET A 222 17.20 1.78 -10.34
CA MET A 222 16.27 2.13 -11.43
C MET A 222 16.99 2.85 -12.59
N LYS A 223 17.89 3.80 -12.28
CA LYS A 223 18.61 4.59 -13.29
C LYS A 223 19.68 3.79 -14.00
N HIS A 224 20.33 2.85 -13.30
CA HIS A 224 21.50 2.11 -13.81
C HIS A 224 21.18 0.72 -14.34
N SER A 225 20.00 0.16 -14.02
CA SER A 225 19.55 -1.10 -14.62
C SER A 225 19.36 -0.94 -16.14
N ILE A 226 19.58 -2.02 -16.89
CA ILE A 226 19.28 -2.09 -18.33
C ILE A 226 17.96 -2.84 -18.55
N ASP A 227 17.65 -3.82 -17.70
CA ASP A 227 16.44 -4.64 -17.77
C ASP A 227 15.19 -3.81 -17.42
N PRO A 228 14.22 -3.66 -18.35
CA PRO A 228 12.97 -2.94 -18.10
C PRO A 228 12.16 -3.49 -16.92
N THR A 229 12.22 -4.80 -16.67
CA THR A 229 11.48 -5.45 -15.59
C THR A 229 12.08 -5.05 -14.24
N ALA A 230 13.42 -5.14 -14.11
CA ALA A 230 14.13 -4.64 -12.95
C ALA A 230 13.93 -3.13 -12.74
N LYS A 231 13.95 -2.32 -13.82
CA LYS A 231 13.66 -0.87 -13.71
C LYS A 231 12.31 -0.61 -13.08
N ALA A 232 11.26 -1.27 -13.55
CA ALA A 232 9.90 -1.09 -13.04
C ALA A 232 9.80 -1.46 -11.55
N LYS A 233 10.47 -2.54 -11.11
CA LYS A 233 10.49 -2.94 -9.69
C LYS A 233 11.17 -1.90 -8.80
N TYR A 234 12.32 -1.40 -9.22
CA TYR A 234 13.06 -0.40 -8.45
C TYR A 234 12.35 0.96 -8.45
N ASP A 235 11.70 1.33 -9.56
CA ASP A 235 10.81 2.49 -9.65
C ASP A 235 9.64 2.38 -8.66
N ASP A 236 8.95 1.24 -8.62
CA ASP A 236 7.88 0.98 -7.65
C ASP A 236 8.38 1.06 -6.20
N LEU A 237 9.53 0.47 -5.88
CA LEU A 237 10.12 0.51 -4.53
C LEU A 237 10.51 1.93 -4.11
N SER A 238 11.19 2.67 -4.99
CA SER A 238 11.57 4.06 -4.76
C SER A 238 10.33 4.92 -4.48
N LYS A 239 9.34 4.88 -5.39
CA LYS A 239 8.10 5.64 -5.26
C LYS A 239 7.33 5.27 -3.99
N PHE A 240 7.24 3.99 -3.65
CA PHE A 240 6.54 3.55 -2.44
C PHE A 240 7.24 3.98 -1.14
N ALA A 241 8.56 3.86 -1.09
CA ALA A 241 9.35 4.31 0.06
C ALA A 241 9.24 5.83 0.23
N ASN A 242 9.35 6.60 -0.85
CA ASN A 242 9.16 8.05 -0.84
C ASN A 242 7.74 8.45 -0.41
N PHE A 243 6.72 7.78 -0.93
CA PHE A 243 5.33 7.97 -0.52
C PHE A 243 5.15 7.73 1.00
N SER A 244 5.73 6.65 1.53
CA SER A 244 5.63 6.32 2.96
C SER A 244 6.39 7.31 3.85
N LEU A 245 7.54 7.83 3.38
CA LEU A 245 8.26 8.93 4.03
C LEU A 245 7.40 10.21 4.05
N ALA A 246 6.64 10.49 2.98
CA ALA A 246 5.75 11.64 2.90
C ALA A 246 4.57 11.53 3.87
N VAL A 247 3.98 10.34 4.04
CA VAL A 247 2.94 10.06 5.05
C VAL A 247 3.45 10.37 6.47
N LYS A 248 4.74 10.12 6.74
CA LYS A 248 5.36 10.42 8.04
C LYS A 248 5.72 11.90 8.24
N SER A 249 5.83 12.69 7.17
CA SER A 249 6.28 14.07 7.25
C SER A 249 5.28 14.97 8.00
N ALA A 250 5.76 15.75 8.97
CA ALA A 250 4.91 16.51 9.89
C ALA A 250 4.48 17.90 9.37
N THR A 251 5.14 18.45 8.35
CA THR A 251 4.90 19.84 7.92
C THR A 251 5.11 20.02 6.42
N PRO A 252 4.07 19.83 5.60
CA PRO A 252 4.19 20.12 4.19
C PRO A 252 3.80 21.56 3.88
N ASP A 253 4.77 22.34 3.40
CA ASP A 253 4.47 23.62 2.74
C ASP A 253 4.08 23.35 1.28
N ILE A 254 2.93 23.88 0.87
CA ILE A 254 2.49 23.79 -0.53
C ILE A 254 3.19 24.92 -1.28
N PRO A 255 4.02 24.63 -2.30
CA PRO A 255 4.63 25.68 -3.09
C PRO A 255 3.57 26.63 -3.65
N ARG A 256 3.76 27.95 -3.55
CA ARG A 256 2.75 28.94 -4.01
C ARG A 256 2.26 28.70 -5.44
N LYS A 257 3.14 28.25 -6.34
CA LYS A 257 2.81 27.87 -7.74
C LYS A 257 1.85 26.67 -7.89
N LYS A 258 1.55 25.98 -6.79
CA LYS A 258 0.65 24.83 -6.69
C LYS A 258 -0.65 25.19 -5.95
N ILE A 259 -0.76 26.42 -5.44
CA ILE A 259 -1.99 26.96 -4.88
C ILE A 259 -2.67 27.73 -6.00
N PHE A 260 -3.93 27.39 -6.28
CA PHE A 260 -4.71 27.99 -7.35
C PHE A 260 -5.92 28.74 -6.79
N SER A 261 -6.29 29.85 -7.42
CA SER A 261 -7.57 30.49 -7.22
C SER A 261 -8.65 29.81 -8.07
N ARG A 262 -9.91 29.88 -7.63
CA ARG A 262 -11.05 29.34 -8.36
C ARG A 262 -11.22 29.99 -9.74
N SER A 263 -10.79 31.24 -9.92
CA SER A 263 -10.84 31.96 -11.21
C SER A 263 -9.94 31.39 -12.30
N GLU A 264 -8.96 30.55 -11.94
CA GLU A 264 -8.04 29.90 -12.88
C GLU A 264 -8.66 28.66 -13.56
N PHE A 265 -9.92 28.35 -13.23
CA PHE A 265 -10.62 27.18 -13.73
C PHE A 265 -11.94 27.55 -14.42
N SER A 266 -12.29 26.77 -15.44
CA SER A 266 -13.63 26.67 -16.01
C SER A 266 -14.32 25.43 -15.45
N PHE A 267 -15.46 25.60 -14.78
CA PHE A 267 -16.31 24.51 -14.26
C PHE A 267 -17.59 24.35 -15.10
N ASP A 268 -17.49 24.42 -16.43
CA ASP A 268 -18.67 24.47 -17.32
C ASP A 268 -19.65 23.30 -17.08
N SER A 269 -20.96 23.53 -17.20
CA SER A 269 -21.94 22.43 -17.08
C SER A 269 -21.83 21.47 -18.28
N PRO A 270 -21.83 20.13 -18.12
CA PRO A 270 -22.12 19.36 -16.89
C PRO A 270 -20.93 18.51 -16.39
N TYR A 271 -19.86 19.13 -15.88
CA TYR A 271 -18.69 18.40 -15.37
C TYR A 271 -18.86 17.80 -13.94
N GLU A 272 -20.07 17.69 -13.39
CA GLU A 272 -20.29 17.13 -12.05
C GLU A 272 -20.28 15.59 -12.10
N ILE A 273 -19.36 14.97 -11.37
CA ILE A 273 -19.28 13.50 -11.23
C ILE A 273 -20.02 13.08 -9.96
N SER A 274 -19.77 13.80 -8.87
CA SER A 274 -20.42 13.60 -7.57
C SER A 274 -20.53 14.95 -6.84
N PRO A 275 -21.25 15.04 -5.71
CA PRO A 275 -21.31 16.26 -4.91
C PRO A 275 -19.96 16.80 -4.47
N TYR A 276 -18.92 15.95 -4.47
CA TYR A 276 -17.58 16.26 -4.01
C TYR A 276 -16.55 16.22 -5.13
N ALA A 277 -16.91 15.91 -6.38
CA ALA A 277 -15.96 15.74 -7.46
C ALA A 277 -16.48 16.32 -8.77
N THR A 278 -15.68 17.16 -9.42
CA THR A 278 -16.00 17.79 -10.71
C THR A 278 -14.79 17.82 -11.63
N LEU A 279 -15.01 17.63 -12.92
CA LEU A 279 -13.97 17.98 -13.90
C LEU A 279 -13.92 19.50 -14.07
N ALA A 280 -12.73 20.00 -14.36
CA ALA A 280 -12.52 21.41 -14.65
C ALA A 280 -11.47 21.58 -15.73
N ARG A 281 -11.56 22.67 -16.47
CA ARG A 281 -10.49 23.12 -17.36
C ARG A 281 -9.62 24.11 -16.60
N LEU A 282 -8.39 23.74 -16.31
CA LEU A 282 -7.36 24.61 -15.74
C LEU A 282 -6.69 25.40 -16.87
N PHE A 283 -6.70 26.73 -16.76
CA PHE A 283 -6.08 27.64 -17.71
C PHE A 283 -4.58 27.82 -17.43
N ASP A 284 -3.84 28.26 -18.45
CA ASP A 284 -2.42 28.63 -18.40
C ASP A 284 -1.49 27.60 -17.70
N TYR A 285 -1.80 26.30 -17.83
CA TYR A 285 -1.06 25.20 -17.20
C TYR A 285 -0.68 24.10 -18.21
N PRO A 286 0.54 23.52 -18.15
CA PRO A 286 1.64 23.89 -17.25
C PRO A 286 2.37 25.17 -17.68
N ILE A 287 2.05 25.70 -18.86
CA ILE A 287 2.60 26.94 -19.41
C ILE A 287 1.45 27.84 -19.90
N LYS A 288 1.74 29.14 -20.03
CA LYS A 288 0.78 30.13 -20.54
C LYS A 288 0.18 29.70 -21.88
N LEU A 289 -1.09 30.04 -22.09
CA LEU A 289 -1.91 29.74 -23.28
C LEU A 289 -2.23 28.26 -23.50
N GLN A 290 -1.79 27.35 -22.63
CA GLN A 290 -2.23 25.97 -22.62
C GLN A 290 -3.35 25.76 -21.60
N SER A 291 -4.21 24.78 -21.84
CA SER A 291 -5.21 24.36 -20.87
C SER A 291 -5.17 22.85 -20.68
N ARG A 292 -5.50 22.39 -19.48
CA ARG A 292 -5.60 20.96 -19.15
C ARG A 292 -6.95 20.66 -18.53
N LEU A 293 -7.46 19.48 -18.82
CA LEU A 293 -8.59 18.93 -18.07
C LEU A 293 -8.03 18.32 -16.79
N VAL A 294 -8.65 18.64 -15.67
CA VAL A 294 -8.27 18.18 -14.33
C VAL A 294 -9.51 17.68 -13.61
N LEU A 295 -9.31 16.82 -12.62
CA LEU A 295 -10.34 16.46 -11.66
C LEU A 295 -10.13 17.29 -10.40
N VAL A 296 -11.20 17.93 -9.91
CA VAL A 296 -11.20 18.68 -8.67
C VAL A 296 -12.09 17.97 -7.66
N GLU A 297 -11.51 17.60 -6.53
CA GLU A 297 -12.24 17.03 -5.41
C GLU A 297 -12.39 18.06 -4.28
N TRP A 298 -13.62 18.34 -3.89
CA TRP A 298 -13.97 19.40 -2.96
C TRP A 298 -14.10 18.90 -1.53
N ARG A 299 -13.48 19.63 -0.59
CA ARG A 299 -13.69 19.49 0.85
C ARG A 299 -14.29 20.77 1.40
N ARG A 300 -15.49 20.64 1.97
CA ARG A 300 -16.16 21.72 2.69
C ARG A 300 -15.94 21.59 4.20
N ILE A 301 -15.13 22.48 4.76
CA ILE A 301 -14.84 22.57 6.18
C ILE A 301 -16.05 23.12 6.92
N ARG A 302 -16.61 22.34 7.84
CA ARG A 302 -17.83 22.74 8.58
C ARG A 302 -17.54 23.92 9.50
N ARG A 303 -18.55 24.73 9.79
CA ARG A 303 -18.42 25.85 10.75
C ARG A 303 -18.01 25.39 12.16
N SER A 304 -18.38 24.16 12.53
CA SER A 304 -18.02 23.52 13.80
C SER A 304 -16.55 23.10 13.86
N GLU A 305 -15.87 22.94 12.72
CA GLU A 305 -14.47 22.54 12.68
C GLU A 305 -13.53 23.76 12.79
N PRO A 306 -12.42 23.64 13.54
CA PRO A 306 -11.36 24.65 13.54
C PRO A 306 -10.76 24.82 12.14
N LEU A 307 -10.90 26.03 11.58
CA LEU A 307 -10.52 26.28 10.18
C LEU A 307 -9.06 25.98 9.91
N MET A 308 -8.14 26.49 10.75
CA MET A 308 -6.70 26.35 10.51
C MET A 308 -6.26 24.89 10.56
N GLU A 309 -6.72 24.15 11.56
CA GLU A 309 -6.41 22.72 11.70
C GLU A 309 -6.95 21.88 10.52
N SER A 310 -8.19 22.16 10.07
CA SER A 310 -8.76 21.48 8.90
C SER A 310 -8.05 21.85 7.60
N LEU A 311 -7.56 23.08 7.47
CA LEU A 311 -6.71 23.48 6.34
C LEU A 311 -5.37 22.75 6.38
N ASP A 312 -4.72 22.69 7.53
CA ASP A 312 -3.46 21.96 7.66
C ASP A 312 -3.65 20.49 7.30
N LYS A 313 -4.66 19.80 7.88
CA LYS A 313 -5.02 18.42 7.47
C LYS A 313 -5.22 18.28 5.97
N SER A 314 -5.88 19.24 5.32
CA SER A 314 -6.07 19.21 3.88
C SER A 314 -4.76 19.39 3.11
N LYS A 315 -3.87 20.28 3.56
CA LYS A 315 -2.55 20.47 2.93
C LYS A 315 -1.68 19.22 3.07
N MET A 316 -1.75 18.54 4.22
CA MET A 316 -1.08 17.25 4.41
C MET A 316 -1.59 16.18 3.44
N THR A 317 -2.92 16.02 3.29
CA THR A 317 -3.50 15.10 2.31
C THR A 317 -3.02 15.43 0.89
N TRP A 318 -2.98 16.71 0.52
CA TRP A 318 -2.46 17.13 -0.77
C TRP A 318 -0.99 16.73 -0.95
N PHE A 319 -0.16 16.95 0.07
CA PHE A 319 1.27 16.65 0.01
C PHE A 319 1.53 15.17 -0.22
N VAL A 320 0.87 14.30 0.54
CA VAL A 320 0.97 12.84 0.37
C VAL A 320 0.54 12.43 -1.05
N LEU A 321 -0.56 13.00 -1.57
CA LEU A 321 -1.04 12.72 -2.92
C LEU A 321 -0.20 13.38 -4.03
N HIS A 322 0.62 14.39 -3.70
CA HIS A 322 1.51 15.06 -4.64
C HIS A 322 2.76 14.22 -4.94
N VAL A 323 3.22 13.43 -3.97
CA VAL A 323 4.38 12.56 -4.13
C VAL A 323 4.11 11.48 -5.18
N GLU A 324 5.16 11.18 -5.96
CA GLU A 324 5.13 10.08 -6.93
C GLU A 324 4.93 8.75 -6.20
N LYS A 325 4.12 7.87 -6.77
CA LYS A 325 3.64 6.65 -6.13
C LYS A 325 3.43 5.57 -7.19
N PRO A 326 3.54 4.28 -6.83
CA PRO A 326 3.29 3.19 -7.77
C PRO A 326 1.87 3.23 -8.33
N ASP A 327 1.72 2.90 -9.62
CA ASP A 327 0.41 2.85 -10.29
C ASP A 327 -0.54 1.85 -9.61
N ARG A 328 0.01 0.80 -9.00
CA ARG A 328 -0.71 -0.24 -8.24
C ARG A 328 -1.49 0.31 -7.04
N MET A 329 -1.17 1.50 -6.56
CA MET A 329 -1.93 2.16 -5.49
C MET A 329 -3.24 2.79 -5.98
N LEU A 330 -3.44 2.93 -7.30
CA LEU A 330 -4.62 3.54 -7.93
C LEU A 330 -4.91 4.99 -7.50
N LEU A 331 -3.98 5.62 -6.77
CA LEU A 331 -4.14 6.95 -6.20
C LEU A 331 -3.90 8.06 -7.24
N PRO A 332 -4.71 9.13 -7.27
CA PRO A 332 -4.55 10.21 -8.22
C PRO A 332 -3.26 11.02 -7.96
N PRO A 333 -2.55 11.49 -9.00
CA PRO A 333 -1.46 12.44 -8.84
C PRO A 333 -2.03 13.84 -8.58
N ALA A 334 -1.82 14.37 -7.37
CA ALA A 334 -2.22 15.74 -7.03
C ALA A 334 -1.23 16.74 -7.65
N ILE A 335 -1.75 17.69 -8.43
CA ILE A 335 -0.95 18.71 -9.11
C ILE A 335 -1.16 20.12 -8.56
N GLY A 336 -2.16 20.32 -7.71
CA GLY A 336 -2.32 21.55 -6.94
C GLY A 336 -3.52 21.54 -6.00
N TYR A 337 -3.72 22.67 -5.36
CA TYR A 337 -4.65 22.86 -4.25
C TYR A 337 -5.39 24.18 -4.45
N ILE A 338 -6.72 24.14 -4.50
CA ILE A 338 -7.56 25.33 -4.62
C ILE A 338 -7.81 25.87 -3.23
N LEU A 339 -7.40 27.13 -3.03
CA LEU A 339 -7.68 27.90 -1.83
C LEU A 339 -8.05 29.32 -2.27
N ASP A 340 -9.27 29.74 -1.94
CA ASP A 340 -9.78 31.06 -2.27
C ASP A 340 -10.02 31.85 -0.98
N ASP A 341 -9.48 33.07 -0.89
CA ASP A 341 -9.65 33.94 0.27
C ASP A 341 -11.13 34.32 0.47
N ALA A 342 -11.95 34.31 -0.58
CA ALA A 342 -13.37 34.59 -0.51
C ALA A 342 -14.19 33.44 0.12
N ASP A 343 -13.72 32.19 0.02
CA ASP A 343 -14.35 31.00 0.62
C ASP A 343 -13.29 30.02 1.15
N PRO A 344 -12.59 30.37 2.25
CA PRO A 344 -11.48 29.58 2.77
C PRO A 344 -11.94 28.23 3.37
N ARG A 345 -13.26 28.03 3.50
CA ARG A 345 -13.86 26.79 4.01
C ARG A 345 -14.18 25.79 2.90
N ASN A 346 -13.96 26.14 1.64
CA ASN A 346 -14.21 25.25 0.51
C ASN A 346 -12.93 25.08 -0.30
N VAL A 347 -12.23 23.99 -0.03
CA VAL A 347 -10.91 23.73 -0.61
C VAL A 347 -11.01 22.63 -1.66
N GLY A 348 -10.14 22.66 -2.67
CA GLY A 348 -10.16 21.71 -3.77
C GLY A 348 -8.83 21.00 -3.95
N PHE A 349 -8.84 19.68 -4.04
CA PHE A 349 -7.69 18.88 -4.47
C PHE A 349 -7.71 18.77 -5.99
N VAL A 350 -6.65 19.25 -6.66
CA VAL A 350 -6.56 19.21 -8.13
C VAL A 350 -5.73 18.02 -8.55
N TYR A 351 -6.38 17.05 -9.17
CA TYR A 351 -5.77 15.82 -9.67
C TYR A 351 -5.52 15.87 -11.17
N GLN A 352 -4.37 15.33 -11.57
CA GLN A 352 -4.02 15.13 -12.96
C GLN A 352 -4.72 13.88 -13.52
N LEU A 353 -5.34 14.06 -14.68
CA LEU A 353 -5.99 12.99 -15.45
C LEU A 353 -4.98 12.26 -16.35
N PRO A 354 -5.34 11.08 -16.91
CA PRO A 354 -4.56 10.43 -17.95
C PRO A 354 -4.23 11.36 -19.12
N SER A 355 -3.06 11.16 -19.75
CA SER A 355 -2.52 12.08 -20.77
C SER A 355 -3.47 12.31 -21.95
N HIS A 356 -4.11 11.24 -22.45
CA HIS A 356 -5.09 11.30 -23.54
C HIS A 356 -6.37 12.04 -23.14
N ILE A 357 -6.74 12.04 -21.85
CA ILE A 357 -7.91 12.73 -21.31
C ILE A 357 -7.63 14.23 -21.11
N ARG A 358 -6.43 14.62 -20.66
CA ARG A 358 -6.10 16.04 -20.34
C ARG A 358 -5.50 16.83 -21.50
N GLY A 359 -5.02 16.17 -22.54
CA GLY A 359 -4.31 16.78 -23.68
C GLY A 359 -5.21 17.25 -24.81
N ASN A 360 -4.67 17.96 -25.81
CA ASN A 360 -5.39 18.30 -27.05
C ASN A 360 -6.74 19.02 -26.88
N LEU A 361 -6.87 19.82 -25.82
CA LEU A 361 -8.02 20.71 -25.67
C LEU A 361 -7.91 21.84 -26.71
N PRO A 362 -9.01 22.26 -27.36
CA PRO A 362 -9.01 23.43 -28.22
C PRO A 362 -8.59 24.63 -27.39
N THR A 363 -7.47 25.23 -27.78
CA THR A 363 -7.08 26.56 -27.32
C THR A 363 -8.13 27.56 -27.80
N LYS A 364 -8.26 28.69 -27.09
CA LYS A 364 -9.18 29.79 -27.46
C LYS A 364 -9.20 29.99 -28.98
N PRO A 365 -10.35 30.32 -29.60
CA PRO A 365 -10.39 30.61 -31.03
C PRO A 365 -9.38 31.72 -31.35
N VAL A 366 -8.28 31.36 -32.02
CA VAL A 366 -7.40 32.33 -32.63
C VAL A 366 -8.10 32.74 -33.91
N MET A 367 -8.68 33.94 -33.90
CA MET A 367 -9.13 34.59 -35.13
C MET A 367 -7.89 34.96 -35.93
N HIS A 368 -7.42 34.04 -36.77
CA HIS A 368 -6.50 34.36 -37.86
C HIS A 368 -7.20 34.01 -39.16
N GLY A 369 -7.20 34.98 -40.06
CA GLY A 369 -7.88 34.93 -41.35
C GLY A 369 -7.55 33.66 -42.12
N ASP A 370 -8.59 33.17 -42.78
CA ASP A 370 -8.67 32.18 -43.85
C ASP A 370 -7.83 30.90 -43.75
N LEU A 371 -8.60 29.82 -43.55
CA LEU A 371 -8.39 28.46 -44.06
C LEU A 371 -7.42 27.54 -43.32
N VAL A 372 -7.83 27.06 -42.13
CA VAL A 372 -7.82 25.62 -41.81
C VAL A 372 -9.02 25.29 -40.91
N GLN A 373 -10.03 24.61 -41.46
CA GLN A 373 -11.23 24.20 -40.75
C GLN A 373 -10.93 22.96 -39.87
N ARG A 374 -10.11 23.11 -38.80
CA ARG A 374 -10.14 22.15 -37.69
C ARG A 374 -11.46 22.38 -36.97
N VAL A 375 -12.38 21.42 -37.03
CA VAL A 375 -13.66 21.45 -36.30
C VAL A 375 -13.38 21.78 -34.82
N VAL A 376 -13.66 23.02 -34.41
CA VAL A 376 -13.56 23.44 -33.02
C VAL A 376 -14.76 22.81 -32.30
N ARG A 377 -14.56 21.61 -31.73
CA ARG A 377 -15.59 20.98 -30.90
C ARG A 377 -15.88 21.89 -29.72
N SER A 378 -17.16 22.07 -29.40
CA SER A 378 -17.54 22.89 -28.24
C SER A 378 -16.93 22.30 -26.96
N PRO A 379 -16.56 23.13 -25.96
CA PRO A 379 -16.07 22.64 -24.67
C PRO A 379 -16.98 21.58 -24.04
N LYS A 380 -18.31 21.73 -24.19
CA LYS A 380 -19.31 20.75 -23.73
C LYS A 380 -19.22 19.40 -24.44
N THR A 381 -18.91 19.37 -25.73
CA THR A 381 -18.76 18.10 -26.48
C THR A 381 -17.48 17.37 -26.06
N ILE A 382 -16.40 18.11 -25.83
CA ILE A 382 -15.12 17.55 -25.39
C ILE A 382 -15.22 17.04 -23.96
N ALA A 383 -15.95 17.76 -23.11
CA ALA A 383 -16.32 17.33 -21.78
C ALA A 383 -16.96 15.95 -21.79
N ALA A 384 -18.07 15.83 -22.49
CA ALA A 384 -18.89 14.63 -22.51
C ALA A 384 -18.12 13.40 -23.00
N GLN A 385 -17.24 13.58 -24.01
CA GLN A 385 -16.40 12.49 -24.53
C GLN A 385 -15.29 12.04 -23.59
N ARG A 386 -14.97 12.84 -22.57
CA ARG A 386 -13.84 12.65 -21.66
C ARG A 386 -14.27 12.42 -20.22
N MET A 387 -15.57 12.43 -19.95
CA MET A 387 -16.13 12.18 -18.63
C MET A 387 -15.75 10.78 -18.16
N PRO A 388 -15.25 10.63 -16.92
CA PRO A 388 -15.13 9.32 -16.33
C PRO A 388 -16.50 8.73 -16.05
N THR A 389 -16.58 7.40 -16.00
CA THR A 389 -17.73 6.69 -15.47
C THR A 389 -17.36 6.10 -14.12
N THR A 390 -18.20 6.29 -13.09
CA THR A 390 -17.98 5.65 -11.79
C THR A 390 -18.36 4.17 -11.83
N LEU A 391 -17.80 3.33 -10.96
CA LEU A 391 -18.25 1.95 -10.83
C LEU A 391 -19.75 1.86 -10.52
N ARG A 392 -20.27 2.75 -9.67
CA ARG A 392 -21.72 2.83 -9.39
C ARG A 392 -22.54 3.01 -10.67
N GLN A 393 -22.14 3.97 -11.51
CA GLN A 393 -22.83 4.24 -12.77
C GLN A 393 -22.79 3.04 -13.70
N LEU A 394 -21.69 2.28 -13.75
CA LEU A 394 -21.58 1.07 -14.56
C LEU A 394 -22.54 -0.03 -14.10
N ILE A 395 -22.63 -0.26 -12.78
CA ILE A 395 -23.54 -1.27 -12.22
C ILE A 395 -25.00 -0.86 -12.46
N LEU A 396 -25.33 0.43 -12.29
CA LEU A 396 -26.69 0.94 -12.45
C LEU A 396 -27.19 0.97 -13.90
N LYS A 397 -26.30 1.08 -14.90
CA LYS A 397 -26.69 1.07 -16.32
C LYS A 397 -27.33 -0.25 -16.78
N ARG A 398 -27.19 -1.34 -16.00
CA ARG A 398 -27.83 -2.66 -16.24
C ARG A 398 -27.76 -3.12 -17.70
N GLU A 399 -26.61 -2.95 -18.37
CA GLU A 399 -26.46 -3.50 -19.72
C GLU A 399 -26.54 -5.04 -19.68
N PRO A 400 -27.21 -5.70 -20.64
CA PRO A 400 -27.52 -7.13 -20.60
C PRO A 400 -26.30 -8.05 -20.45
N SER A 401 -25.11 -7.60 -20.87
CA SER A 401 -23.84 -8.34 -20.77
C SER A 401 -22.98 -7.95 -19.55
N GLY A 402 -23.24 -6.80 -18.91
CA GLY A 402 -22.37 -6.25 -17.87
C GLY A 402 -20.90 -6.13 -18.34
N ILE A 403 -19.97 -5.99 -17.38
CA ILE A 403 -18.53 -6.20 -17.64
C ILE A 403 -18.21 -7.68 -17.46
N ASP A 404 -17.30 -8.24 -18.26
CA ASP A 404 -16.84 -9.62 -18.14
C ASP A 404 -16.35 -9.97 -16.74
N LEU A 405 -16.66 -11.19 -16.29
CA LEU A 405 -16.32 -11.67 -14.96
C LEU A 405 -14.81 -11.61 -14.67
N SER A 406 -13.98 -11.93 -15.68
CA SER A 406 -12.52 -11.86 -15.57
C SER A 406 -12.02 -10.44 -15.30
N ILE A 407 -12.64 -9.41 -15.90
CA ILE A 407 -12.31 -8.00 -15.63
C ILE A 407 -12.73 -7.63 -14.20
N ARG A 408 -13.87 -8.14 -13.71
CA ARG A 408 -14.31 -7.90 -12.32
C ARG A 408 -13.34 -8.50 -11.31
N PHE A 409 -12.78 -9.67 -11.59
CA PHE A 409 -11.76 -10.30 -10.75
C PHE A 409 -10.45 -9.51 -10.74
N GLN A 410 -10.01 -9.04 -11.91
CA GLN A 410 -8.83 -8.17 -12.02
C GLN A 410 -9.02 -6.86 -11.24
N LEU A 411 -10.18 -6.22 -11.37
CA LEU A 411 -10.52 -5.01 -10.63
C LEU A 411 -10.56 -5.26 -9.11
N ALA A 412 -11.16 -6.38 -8.68
CA ALA A 412 -11.19 -6.76 -7.28
C ALA A 412 -9.79 -6.95 -6.70
N LYS A 413 -8.90 -7.61 -7.43
CA LYS A 413 -7.50 -7.77 -7.06
C LYS A 413 -6.78 -6.42 -7.01
N ALA A 414 -6.96 -5.56 -8.02
CA ALA A 414 -6.33 -4.25 -8.07
C ALA A 414 -6.75 -3.35 -6.90
N LEU A 415 -8.02 -3.38 -6.50
CA LEU A 415 -8.52 -2.65 -5.33
C LEU A 415 -7.91 -3.17 -4.02
N LEU A 416 -7.82 -4.49 -3.84
CA LEU A 416 -7.18 -5.07 -2.65
C LEU A 416 -5.68 -4.78 -2.60
N ASP A 417 -4.98 -4.86 -3.73
CA ASP A 417 -3.56 -4.50 -3.81
C ASP A 417 -3.34 -3.01 -3.49
N ALA A 418 -4.20 -2.13 -3.99
CA ALA A 418 -4.14 -0.70 -3.69
C ALA A 418 -4.32 -0.42 -2.19
N VAL A 419 -5.36 -1.01 -1.58
CA VAL A 419 -5.64 -0.84 -0.15
C VAL A 419 -4.54 -1.42 0.72
N HIS A 420 -4.02 -2.59 0.35
CA HIS A 420 -2.88 -3.18 1.04
C HIS A 420 -1.65 -2.26 1.05
N LEU A 421 -1.31 -1.65 -0.10
CA LEU A 421 -0.18 -0.73 -0.18
C LEU A 421 -0.44 0.57 0.60
N ILE A 422 -1.67 1.09 0.57
CA ILE A 422 -2.08 2.27 1.37
C ILE A 422 -1.88 1.97 2.87
N HIS A 423 -2.36 0.82 3.35
CA HIS A 423 -2.22 0.40 4.75
C HIS A 423 -0.78 0.09 5.14
N ALA A 424 0.00 -0.55 4.26
CA ALA A 424 1.41 -0.83 4.48
C ALA A 424 2.25 0.45 4.61
N ALA A 425 1.89 1.51 3.88
CA ALA A 425 2.49 2.84 4.03
C ALA A 425 2.06 3.58 5.31
N GLY A 426 1.14 3.00 6.12
CA GLY A 426 0.60 3.62 7.32
C GLY A 426 -0.44 4.71 7.06
N TRP A 427 -1.09 4.67 5.89
CA TRP A 427 -2.17 5.58 5.53
C TRP A 427 -3.52 4.86 5.40
N LEU A 428 -4.60 5.62 5.33
CA LEU A 428 -5.97 5.12 5.30
C LEU A 428 -6.77 5.87 4.24
N HIS A 429 -7.72 5.19 3.60
CA HIS A 429 -8.63 5.81 2.65
C HIS A 429 -9.92 6.30 3.31
N ARG A 430 -10.49 5.55 4.26
CA ARG A 430 -11.72 5.87 5.01
C ARG A 430 -13.01 6.07 4.21
N ASN A 431 -13.01 5.90 2.89
CA ASN A 431 -14.12 6.29 2.03
C ASN A 431 -14.18 5.47 0.72
N ILE A 432 -13.91 4.17 0.79
CA ILE A 432 -13.92 3.31 -0.38
C ILE A 432 -15.37 2.97 -0.75
N ARG A 433 -15.78 3.34 -1.96
CA ARG A 433 -17.14 3.13 -2.46
C ARG A 433 -17.15 3.13 -4.00
N PRO A 434 -18.19 2.58 -4.64
CA PRO A 434 -18.26 2.50 -6.10
C PRO A 434 -18.28 3.88 -6.79
N ASP A 435 -18.75 4.94 -6.11
CA ASP A 435 -18.70 6.33 -6.60
C ASP A 435 -17.29 6.89 -6.72
N ASN A 436 -16.36 6.34 -5.96
CA ASN A 436 -14.99 6.80 -5.84
C ASN A 436 -14.02 5.98 -6.72
N ILE A 437 -14.53 5.06 -7.54
CA ILE A 437 -13.73 4.27 -8.49
C ILE A 437 -14.09 4.75 -9.88
N LEU A 438 -13.17 5.49 -10.50
CA LEU A 438 -13.37 6.16 -11.78
C LEU A 438 -12.69 5.40 -12.92
N PHE A 439 -13.43 5.19 -14.00
CA PHE A 439 -12.92 4.65 -15.27
C PHE A 439 -12.93 5.73 -16.32
N PHE A 440 -11.84 5.85 -17.07
CA PHE A 440 -11.72 6.83 -18.14
C PHE A 440 -11.92 6.19 -19.52
N PRO A 441 -12.39 6.96 -20.51
CA PRO A 441 -12.37 6.55 -21.92
C PRO A 441 -11.01 5.99 -22.34
N ALA A 442 -11.01 4.87 -23.04
CA ALA A 442 -9.79 4.23 -23.53
C ALA A 442 -9.16 5.03 -24.68
N VAL A 443 -7.93 4.68 -25.04
CA VAL A 443 -7.21 5.30 -26.15
C VAL A 443 -7.61 4.63 -27.47
N ASN A 444 -8.09 5.39 -28.44
CA ASN A 444 -8.34 4.88 -29.79
C ASN A 444 -7.04 4.78 -30.61
N ARG A 445 -7.13 4.25 -31.83
CA ARG A 445 -5.97 4.12 -32.76
C ARG A 445 -5.25 5.44 -33.06
N MET A 446 -5.91 6.58 -32.87
CA MET A 446 -5.35 7.91 -33.11
C MET A 446 -4.75 8.55 -31.84
N GLY A 447 -4.75 7.85 -30.70
CA GLY A 447 -4.28 8.42 -29.44
C GLY A 447 -5.29 9.32 -28.73
N GLU A 448 -6.53 9.40 -29.23
CA GLU A 448 -7.60 10.22 -28.66
C GLU A 448 -8.54 9.38 -27.78
N PRO A 449 -9.27 10.01 -26.83
CA PRO A 449 -10.28 9.33 -26.02
C PRO A 449 -11.40 8.71 -26.86
N ASP A 450 -11.68 7.43 -26.65
CA ASP A 450 -12.84 6.72 -27.19
C ASP A 450 -13.99 6.70 -26.16
N PRO A 451 -15.06 7.49 -26.36
CA PRO A 451 -16.16 7.55 -25.41
C PRO A 451 -16.99 6.25 -25.35
N THR A 452 -16.78 5.31 -26.26
CA THR A 452 -17.53 4.04 -26.33
C THR A 452 -16.86 2.90 -25.56
N THR A 453 -15.57 3.04 -25.23
CA THR A 453 -14.78 2.01 -24.54
C THR A 453 -14.11 2.61 -23.31
N LEU A 454 -14.18 1.93 -22.17
CA LEU A 454 -13.54 2.36 -20.93
C LEU A 454 -12.27 1.54 -20.67
N ASP A 455 -11.26 2.19 -20.10
CA ASP A 455 -10.06 1.52 -19.63
C ASP A 455 -10.28 0.97 -18.20
N TYR A 456 -10.53 -0.34 -18.12
CA TYR A 456 -10.71 -1.05 -16.85
C TYR A 456 -9.38 -1.42 -16.17
N ASN A 457 -8.25 -1.31 -16.86
CA ASN A 457 -6.94 -1.69 -16.33
C ASN A 457 -6.33 -0.59 -15.47
N ARG A 458 -6.78 0.66 -15.64
CA ARG A 458 -6.26 1.84 -14.95
C ARG A 458 -7.38 2.64 -14.28
N PRO A 459 -8.14 2.02 -13.35
CA PRO A 459 -9.11 2.77 -12.56
C PRO A 459 -8.39 3.78 -11.68
N MET A 460 -9.07 4.86 -11.34
CA MET A 460 -8.58 5.85 -10.39
C MET A 460 -9.44 5.83 -9.14
N LEU A 461 -8.80 5.60 -8.00
CA LEU A 461 -9.43 5.58 -6.68
C LEU A 461 -9.37 6.99 -6.09
N VAL A 462 -10.51 7.65 -5.91
CA VAL A 462 -10.63 9.03 -5.40
C VAL A 462 -11.39 9.06 -4.07
N GLY A 463 -11.70 10.24 -3.53
CA GLY A 463 -12.50 10.35 -2.29
C GLY A 463 -11.68 10.63 -1.03
N PHE A 464 -10.52 11.29 -1.19
CA PHE A 464 -9.61 11.72 -0.13
C PHE A 464 -9.98 13.06 0.54
N HIS A 465 -11.11 13.67 0.19
CA HIS A 465 -11.62 14.91 0.77
C HIS A 465 -11.81 14.84 2.29
N ASP A 466 -11.98 13.64 2.84
CA ASP A 466 -12.07 13.38 4.27
C ASP A 466 -11.03 12.33 4.75
N ALA A 467 -9.94 12.17 3.98
CA ALA A 467 -8.87 11.25 4.36
C ALA A 467 -8.17 11.73 5.64
N PRO A 468 -7.85 10.82 6.57
CA PRO A 468 -7.16 11.18 7.79
C PRO A 468 -5.69 11.51 7.53
N PHE A 469 -5.10 12.31 8.41
CA PHE A 469 -3.66 12.52 8.44
C PHE A 469 -3.02 11.53 9.42
N ALA A 470 -2.33 10.53 8.86
CA ALA A 470 -1.54 9.51 9.55
C ALA A 470 -2.26 8.82 10.73
N ILE A 471 -1.55 7.95 11.45
CA ILE A 471 -2.03 7.40 12.72
C ILE A 471 -2.32 8.61 13.62
N GLU A 472 -3.59 8.85 13.96
CA GLU A 472 -3.96 9.81 15.00
C GLU A 472 -3.17 9.39 16.25
N PHE A 473 -2.13 10.16 16.58
CA PHE A 473 -1.30 9.92 17.75
C PHE A 473 -2.21 10.11 18.95
N ILE A 474 -2.67 9.00 19.53
CA ILE A 474 -3.36 8.99 20.81
C ILE A 474 -2.28 9.35 21.82
N PRO A 475 -2.30 10.56 22.43
CA PRO A 475 -1.40 10.85 23.54
C PRO A 475 -1.73 9.85 24.64
N ASP A 476 -0.72 9.32 25.34
CA ASP A 476 -0.92 8.49 26.53
C ASP A 476 -1.81 9.25 27.52
N SER A 477 -3.12 9.03 27.46
CA SER A 477 -4.01 9.43 28.53
C SER A 477 -3.75 8.44 29.65
N SER A 478 -2.95 8.87 30.63
CA SER A 478 -2.69 8.18 31.89
C SER A 478 -3.94 7.97 32.77
N GLN A 479 -5.14 7.86 32.17
CA GLN A 479 -6.41 7.52 32.80
C GLN A 479 -7.29 6.59 31.93
N ALA A 480 -6.70 5.67 31.17
CA ALA A 480 -7.42 4.50 30.66
C ALA A 480 -6.82 3.20 31.22
N THR A 481 -6.68 3.11 32.54
CA THR A 481 -6.47 1.83 33.23
C THR A 481 -7.76 1.02 33.22
N ALA A 482 -8.07 0.44 32.07
CA ALA A 482 -8.85 -0.80 32.01
C ALA A 482 -8.40 -1.57 30.76
N PRO A 483 -7.87 -2.80 30.87
CA PRO A 483 -7.76 -3.66 29.71
C PRO A 483 -9.16 -3.77 29.10
N TYR A 484 -9.27 -3.59 27.78
CA TYR A 484 -10.51 -3.83 27.05
C TYR A 484 -10.83 -5.32 27.13
N THR A 485 -11.48 -5.74 28.22
CA THR A 485 -12.16 -7.01 28.32
C THR A 485 -13.46 -6.85 27.53
N GLN A 486 -13.59 -7.59 26.43
CA GLN A 486 -14.84 -7.69 25.70
C GLN A 486 -15.96 -8.07 26.68
N PRO A 487 -17.04 -7.27 26.80
CA PRO A 487 -18.26 -7.78 27.39
C PRO A 487 -18.92 -8.67 26.33
N GLU A 488 -19.00 -9.97 26.60
CA GLU A 488 -19.96 -10.83 25.92
C GLU A 488 -21.36 -10.23 26.15
N GLY A 489 -21.99 -9.73 25.07
CA GLY A 489 -23.31 -9.13 25.10
C GLY A 489 -23.29 -7.60 25.26
N LEU A 490 -23.24 -6.88 24.13
CA LEU A 490 -23.35 -5.41 24.13
C LEU A 490 -24.82 -4.97 24.11
N LYS A 491 -25.22 -4.24 25.15
CA LYS A 491 -26.22 -3.15 25.07
C LYS A 491 -25.46 -1.83 25.27
N PRO A 492 -25.52 -0.86 24.36
CA PRO A 492 -24.76 0.38 24.49
C PRO A 492 -25.38 1.32 25.54
N ILE A 493 -24.51 1.89 26.37
CA ILE A 493 -24.82 2.96 27.34
C ILE A 493 -25.01 4.26 26.53
N LEU A 494 -26.26 4.63 26.30
CA LEU A 494 -26.67 5.88 25.67
C LEU A 494 -27.14 6.87 26.74
N LYS A 495 -26.26 7.77 27.20
CA LYS A 495 -26.70 8.96 27.94
C LYS A 495 -25.90 10.19 27.50
N ASN A 496 -26.62 11.05 26.77
CA ASN A 496 -26.45 12.51 26.64
C ASN A 496 -25.37 13.04 25.69
N SER A 497 -25.79 13.52 24.49
CA SER A 497 -25.52 14.90 24.03
C SER A 497 -26.35 15.25 22.76
N PRO A 498 -26.81 16.50 22.58
CA PRO A 498 -27.68 16.92 21.49
C PRO A 498 -26.94 17.73 20.41
N ALA A 499 -26.96 17.23 19.16
CA ALA A 499 -26.81 18.03 17.94
C ALA A 499 -27.14 17.16 16.72
N THR A 500 -28.41 17.14 16.32
CA THR A 500 -28.89 16.25 15.27
C THR A 500 -28.67 16.78 13.85
N ARG A 501 -28.05 15.93 13.05
CA ARG A 501 -27.89 16.06 11.60
C ARG A 501 -29.22 15.67 10.94
N LYS A 502 -29.86 16.58 10.20
CA LYS A 502 -30.88 16.20 9.21
C LYS A 502 -30.17 15.41 8.09
N LEU A 503 -30.21 14.08 8.15
CA LEU A 503 -29.60 13.20 7.15
C LEU A 503 -30.43 13.21 5.87
N GLN A 504 -29.85 13.62 4.75
CA GLN A 504 -30.49 13.49 3.44
C GLN A 504 -30.42 12.02 2.99
N PRO A 505 -31.39 11.47 2.22
CA PRO A 505 -31.38 10.07 1.79
C PRO A 505 -30.05 9.63 1.14
N ARG A 506 -29.46 10.52 0.32
CA ARG A 506 -28.13 10.36 -0.29
C ARG A 506 -26.97 10.25 0.70
N ASP A 507 -27.03 10.94 1.85
CA ASP A 507 -25.99 10.88 2.88
C ASP A 507 -26.03 9.55 3.64
N VAL A 508 -27.21 8.96 3.75
CA VAL A 508 -27.43 7.66 4.40
C VAL A 508 -26.87 6.51 3.56
N VAL A 509 -27.08 6.52 2.24
CA VAL A 509 -26.53 5.50 1.33
C VAL A 509 -25.01 5.43 1.42
N VAL A 510 -24.38 6.60 1.55
CA VAL A 510 -22.92 6.75 1.65
C VAL A 510 -22.39 6.10 2.94
N GLU A 511 -23.18 6.07 4.01
CA GLU A 511 -22.77 5.46 5.28
C GLU A 511 -22.85 3.93 5.26
N SER A 512 -23.63 3.30 4.37
CA SER A 512 -23.80 1.84 4.30
C SER A 512 -22.51 1.07 3.96
N TYR A 513 -21.55 1.73 3.29
CA TYR A 513 -20.22 1.17 3.02
C TYR A 513 -19.28 1.28 4.22
N ASN A 514 -19.63 2.06 5.24
CA ASN A 514 -18.87 2.12 6.48
C ASN A 514 -19.16 0.90 7.35
N HIS A 515 -18.12 0.40 8.00
CA HIS A 515 -18.24 -0.67 8.97
C HIS A 515 -19.32 -0.35 10.01
N PRO A 516 -20.13 -1.33 10.45
CA PRO A 516 -21.21 -1.13 11.43
C PRO A 516 -20.77 -0.40 12.69
N GLU A 517 -19.63 -0.78 13.27
CA GLU A 517 -19.08 -0.10 14.44
C GLU A 517 -18.73 1.37 14.15
N ARG A 518 -18.20 1.68 12.97
CA ARG A 518 -17.89 3.06 12.57
C ARG A 518 -19.15 3.90 12.43
N ARG A 519 -20.25 3.31 11.93
CA ARG A 519 -21.57 3.98 11.86
C ARG A 519 -22.15 4.27 13.25
N LEU A 520 -22.05 3.31 14.15
CA LEU A 520 -22.50 3.46 15.53
C LEU A 520 -21.65 4.52 16.25
N THR A 521 -20.32 4.45 16.18
CA THR A 521 -19.41 5.40 16.85
C THR A 521 -19.45 6.81 16.27
N SER A 522 -19.57 6.96 14.94
CA SER A 522 -19.69 8.28 14.28
C SER A 522 -20.97 9.03 14.64
N SER A 523 -21.99 8.34 15.17
CA SER A 523 -23.25 8.93 15.63
C SER A 523 -23.18 9.38 17.10
N PHE A 524 -22.22 8.84 17.88
CA PHE A 524 -22.15 9.02 19.33
C PHE A 524 -20.88 9.72 19.83
N LEU A 525 -19.92 10.03 18.97
CA LEU A 525 -18.71 10.74 19.35
C LEU A 525 -18.69 12.15 18.75
N VAL A 526 -19.19 13.10 19.55
CA VAL A 526 -18.34 14.26 19.84
C VAL A 526 -17.03 13.67 20.36
N SER A 527 -15.91 14.02 19.75
CA SER A 527 -14.57 13.58 20.17
C SER A 527 -14.48 13.48 21.70
N PRO A 528 -14.02 12.36 22.28
CA PRO A 528 -13.75 12.33 23.71
C PRO A 528 -12.51 13.16 24.10
N PHE A 529 -11.93 13.93 23.17
CA PHE A 529 -10.72 14.71 23.42
C PHE A 529 -11.02 16.16 23.80
N PRO A 530 -10.40 16.67 24.89
CA PRO A 530 -10.55 18.06 25.30
C PRO A 530 -9.95 19.01 24.26
N SER A 531 -10.70 20.07 24.00
CA SER A 531 -10.31 21.24 23.23
C SER A 531 -9.23 22.04 23.94
N SER A 532 -7.94 21.69 23.76
CA SER A 532 -6.78 22.56 24.06
C SER A 532 -5.47 21.97 23.52
N PRO A 533 -4.72 22.69 22.65
CA PRO A 533 -3.30 22.43 22.45
C PRO A 533 -2.53 23.25 23.49
N SER A 534 -2.48 22.81 24.74
CA SER A 534 -1.60 23.42 25.74
C SER A 534 -0.59 22.40 26.23
N SER A 535 0.66 22.67 25.84
CA SER A 535 1.93 22.12 26.34
C SER A 535 2.18 20.61 26.18
N THR A 536 3.18 20.31 25.34
CA THR A 536 4.19 19.26 25.57
C THR A 536 3.70 17.95 26.19
N ALA A 537 3.23 17.03 25.34
CA ALA A 537 3.22 15.61 25.69
C ALA A 537 3.48 14.76 24.42
N ALA A 538 4.56 15.08 23.71
CA ALA A 538 5.22 14.07 22.89
C ALA A 538 5.99 13.17 23.86
N THR A 539 5.61 11.90 24.01
CA THR A 539 6.43 10.94 24.74
C THR A 539 7.70 10.72 23.93
N ILE A 540 8.79 11.41 24.30
CA ILE A 540 10.13 11.20 23.77
C ILE A 540 10.59 9.84 24.30
N VAL A 541 10.57 8.80 23.47
CA VAL A 541 10.97 7.45 23.89
C VAL A 541 12.48 7.23 23.73
N SER A 542 13.12 7.80 22.71
CA SER A 542 14.59 7.90 22.65
C SER A 542 15.08 8.85 21.56
N THR A 543 16.33 9.30 21.72
CA THR A 543 17.16 9.89 20.65
C THR A 543 17.96 8.77 19.98
N ASN A 544 17.97 8.71 18.65
CA ASN A 544 18.95 7.88 17.94
C ASN A 544 20.35 8.55 17.98
N ASN A 545 21.41 7.82 17.59
CA ASN A 545 22.80 8.31 17.61
C ASN A 545 23.05 9.60 16.79
N ASN A 546 22.06 10.04 16.00
CA ASN A 546 22.13 11.24 15.17
C ASN A 546 21.30 12.42 15.73
N GLY A 547 20.73 12.31 16.93
CA GLY A 547 19.98 13.40 17.58
C GLY A 547 18.56 13.64 17.06
N SER A 548 18.01 12.73 16.23
CA SER A 548 16.63 12.83 15.75
C SER A 548 15.66 12.24 16.80
N LEU A 549 14.57 12.97 17.07
CA LEU A 549 13.47 12.52 17.92
C LEU A 549 12.75 11.34 17.26
N VAL A 550 12.80 10.16 17.88
CA VAL A 550 12.04 8.98 17.41
C VAL A 550 10.69 8.95 18.13
N ILE A 551 9.64 9.32 17.40
CA ILE A 551 8.26 9.20 17.89
C ILE A 551 7.75 7.81 17.47
N LYS A 552 7.58 6.91 18.44
CA LYS A 552 6.90 5.61 18.24
C LYS A 552 5.42 5.76 18.60
N PRO A 553 4.49 5.25 17.78
CA PRO A 553 3.06 5.23 18.13
C PRO A 553 2.83 4.35 19.37
N SER A 554 1.92 4.76 20.25
CA SER A 554 1.51 3.97 21.41
C SER A 554 0.82 2.67 20.97
N LEU A 555 0.75 1.68 21.87
CA LEU A 555 0.06 0.42 21.60
C LEU A 555 -1.42 0.66 21.22
N ASP A 556 -2.06 1.63 21.86
CA ASP A 556 -3.44 2.04 21.58
C ASP A 556 -3.57 2.68 20.19
N SER A 557 -2.59 3.50 19.81
CA SER A 557 -2.54 4.16 18.50
C SER A 557 -2.37 3.12 17.37
N LEU A 558 -1.56 2.08 17.58
CA LEU A 558 -1.44 0.95 16.66
C LEU A 558 -2.70 0.09 16.59
N ALA A 559 -3.35 -0.18 17.72
CA ALA A 559 -4.61 -0.91 17.77
C ALA A 559 -5.73 -0.16 17.04
N TYR A 560 -5.82 1.15 17.26
CA TYR A 560 -6.75 2.03 16.55
C TYR A 560 -6.49 2.03 15.04
N HIS A 561 -5.24 2.15 14.60
CA HIS A 561 -4.91 2.08 13.17
C HIS A 561 -5.35 0.75 12.55
N ARG A 562 -5.07 -0.38 13.20
CA ARG A 562 -5.52 -1.70 12.72
C ARG A 562 -7.03 -1.80 12.61
N GLN A 563 -7.77 -1.23 13.56
CA GLN A 563 -9.22 -1.16 13.50
C GLN A 563 -9.71 -0.32 12.30
N GLN A 564 -9.06 0.81 12.02
CA GLN A 564 -9.39 1.63 10.85
C GLN A 564 -9.08 0.92 9.53
N CYS A 565 -7.96 0.19 9.43
CA CYS A 565 -7.66 -0.66 8.28
C CYS A 565 -8.76 -1.72 8.05
N ALA A 566 -9.29 -2.31 9.13
CA ALA A 566 -10.40 -3.26 9.03
C ALA A 566 -11.68 -2.61 8.50
N TYR A 567 -11.89 -1.32 8.78
CA TYR A 567 -13.02 -0.58 8.24
C TYR A 567 -12.88 -0.30 6.74
N ASP A 568 -11.68 0.03 6.27
CA ASP A 568 -11.40 0.15 4.83
C ASP A 568 -11.56 -1.20 4.11
N LEU A 569 -11.11 -2.29 4.73
CA LEU A 569 -11.26 -3.63 4.20
C LEU A 569 -12.73 -4.07 4.14
N TYR A 570 -13.56 -3.69 5.11
CA TYR A 570 -15.02 -3.87 5.04
C TYR A 570 -15.63 -3.11 3.86
N SER A 571 -15.24 -1.84 3.68
CA SER A 571 -15.71 -1.02 2.56
C SER A 571 -15.32 -1.62 1.21
N VAL A 572 -14.10 -2.16 1.08
CA VAL A 572 -13.69 -2.97 -0.09
C VAL A 572 -14.60 -4.18 -0.23
N GLY A 573 -14.86 -4.94 0.84
CA GLY A 573 -15.76 -6.09 0.82
C GLY A 573 -17.15 -5.77 0.28
N CYS A 574 -17.71 -4.62 0.64
CA CYS A 574 -18.96 -4.11 0.09
C CYS A 574 -18.86 -3.86 -1.43
N VAL A 575 -17.79 -3.21 -1.90
CA VAL A 575 -17.56 -2.99 -3.33
C VAL A 575 -17.39 -4.31 -4.09
N LEU A 576 -16.64 -5.26 -3.54
CA LEU A 576 -16.45 -6.58 -4.15
C LEU A 576 -17.76 -7.37 -4.22
N LEU A 577 -18.63 -7.26 -3.21
CA LEU A 577 -19.96 -7.86 -3.24
C LEU A 577 -20.79 -7.31 -4.41
N GLU A 578 -20.77 -5.99 -4.62
CA GLU A 578 -21.48 -5.37 -5.74
C GLU A 578 -20.90 -5.76 -7.10
N LEU A 579 -19.56 -5.85 -7.21
CA LEU A 579 -18.88 -6.34 -8.41
C LEU A 579 -19.29 -7.78 -8.73
N GLY A 580 -19.28 -8.66 -7.73
CA GLY A 580 -19.59 -10.06 -7.92
C GLY A 580 -21.05 -10.31 -8.31
N LEU A 581 -21.99 -9.63 -7.65
CA LEU A 581 -23.42 -9.77 -7.93
C LEU A 581 -23.91 -8.86 -9.07
N TRP A 582 -23.08 -7.94 -9.55
CA TRP A 582 -23.43 -6.90 -10.51
C TRP A 582 -24.67 -6.09 -10.13
N THR A 583 -24.78 -5.76 -8.84
CA THR A 583 -25.90 -5.00 -8.31
C THR A 583 -25.43 -4.14 -7.15
N THR A 584 -25.94 -2.92 -7.04
CA THR A 584 -25.58 -2.02 -5.95
C THR A 584 -26.16 -2.50 -4.63
N LEU A 585 -25.56 -2.15 -3.50
CA LEU A 585 -26.09 -2.41 -2.16
C LEU A 585 -27.53 -1.92 -2.01
N ASP A 586 -27.88 -0.80 -2.67
CA ASP A 586 -29.24 -0.24 -2.67
C ASP A 586 -30.28 -1.16 -3.29
N HIS A 587 -29.90 -2.10 -4.13
CA HIS A 587 -30.83 -3.00 -4.81
C HIS A 587 -30.73 -4.44 -4.29
N LEU A 588 -29.94 -4.69 -3.25
CA LEU A 588 -29.84 -6.00 -2.61
C LEU A 588 -31.08 -6.28 -1.74
N GLY A 589 -31.75 -7.41 -1.98
CA GLY A 589 -32.78 -7.93 -1.07
C GLY A 589 -34.19 -7.32 -1.19
N GLY A 590 -34.53 -6.70 -2.33
CA GLY A 590 -35.93 -6.35 -2.67
C GLY A 590 -36.51 -5.10 -2.01
N ARG A 591 -35.79 -4.43 -1.09
CA ARG A 591 -36.07 -3.06 -0.62
C ARG A 591 -34.77 -2.30 -0.46
N GLU A 592 -34.73 -1.06 -0.94
CA GLU A 592 -33.50 -0.27 -0.90
C GLU A 592 -33.11 0.07 0.55
N ILE A 593 -31.85 -0.19 0.90
CA ILE A 593 -31.24 0.21 2.19
C ILE A 593 -31.53 1.69 2.50
N PRO A 594 -31.33 2.65 1.56
CA PRO A 594 -31.78 4.05 1.71
C PRO A 594 -33.24 4.21 2.16
N THR A 595 -34.14 3.42 1.60
CA THR A 595 -35.58 3.51 1.84
C THR A 595 -35.96 3.12 3.27
N ARG A 596 -35.18 2.24 3.91
CA ARG A 596 -35.41 1.86 5.32
C ARG A 596 -35.16 3.02 6.27
N VAL A 597 -34.07 3.74 6.07
CA VAL A 597 -33.72 4.90 6.89
C VAL A 597 -34.66 6.06 6.62
N TYR A 598 -35.03 6.29 5.35
CA TYR A 598 -36.06 7.27 5.01
C TYR A 598 -37.39 6.99 5.72
N HIS A 599 -37.88 5.75 5.68
CA HIS A 599 -39.10 5.39 6.39
C HIS A 599 -38.98 5.53 7.91
N ALA A 600 -37.81 5.21 8.48
CA ALA A 600 -37.57 5.39 9.91
C ALA A 600 -37.59 6.87 10.30
N LEU A 601 -36.94 7.74 9.52
CA LEU A 601 -36.95 9.19 9.73
C LEU A 601 -38.36 9.78 9.57
N ALA A 602 -39.09 9.39 8.52
CA ALA A 602 -40.47 9.82 8.32
C ALA A 602 -41.41 9.36 9.46
N ALA A 603 -41.21 8.15 9.99
CA ALA A 603 -41.97 7.64 11.13
C ALA A 603 -41.65 8.38 12.43
N VAL A 604 -40.42 8.89 12.58
CA VAL A 604 -40.00 9.75 13.69
C VAL A 604 -40.63 11.14 13.57
N GLU A 605 -40.54 11.78 12.39
CA GLU A 605 -41.16 13.08 12.13
C GLU A 605 -42.67 13.07 12.40
N ASN A 606 -43.37 12.00 11.99
CA ASN A 606 -44.80 11.82 12.26
C ASN A 606 -45.15 11.64 13.76
N ARG A 607 -44.18 11.30 14.61
CA ARG A 607 -44.35 11.16 16.07
C ARG A 607 -44.14 12.48 16.84
N GLY A 608 -43.92 13.60 16.15
CA GLY A 608 -43.81 14.93 16.77
C GLY A 608 -42.45 15.22 17.42
N GLY A 609 -41.42 14.42 17.15
CA GLY A 609 -40.04 14.63 17.60
C GLY A 609 -39.06 14.14 16.52
N GLY A 610 -38.03 14.92 16.19
CA GLY A 610 -37.25 14.78 14.95
C GLY A 610 -35.99 13.92 15.01
N GLU A 611 -35.89 12.96 15.94
CA GLU A 611 -34.65 12.20 16.16
C GLU A 611 -34.90 10.70 16.31
N LEU A 612 -34.09 9.86 15.63
CA LEU A 612 -34.06 8.42 15.88
C LEU A 612 -33.40 8.17 17.24
N SER A 613 -34.01 7.31 18.06
CA SER A 613 -33.32 6.81 19.25
C SER A 613 -32.09 5.98 18.85
N GLY A 614 -31.07 5.95 19.71
CA GLY A 614 -29.86 5.16 19.41
C GLY A 614 -30.15 3.67 19.18
N LYS A 615 -31.21 3.13 19.79
CA LYS A 615 -31.70 1.77 19.54
C LYS A 615 -32.31 1.61 18.13
N GLU A 616 -33.07 2.59 17.65
CA GLU A 616 -33.62 2.56 16.28
C GLU A 616 -32.50 2.67 15.22
N VAL A 617 -31.46 3.46 15.49
CA VAL A 617 -30.25 3.53 14.64
C VAL A 617 -29.52 2.18 14.63
N GLU A 618 -29.30 1.59 15.81
CA GLU A 618 -28.67 0.28 15.95
C GLU A 618 -29.44 -0.82 15.20
N ASP A 619 -30.77 -0.86 15.35
CA ASP A 619 -31.64 -1.81 14.64
C ASP A 619 -31.54 -1.66 13.11
N LEU A 620 -31.40 -0.45 12.59
CA LEU A 620 -31.21 -0.20 11.16
C LEU A 620 -29.85 -0.70 10.68
N VAL A 621 -28.77 -0.37 11.40
CA VAL A 621 -27.40 -0.80 11.07
C VAL A 621 -27.31 -2.32 11.00
N TRP A 622 -27.87 -3.04 11.98
CA TRP A 622 -27.81 -4.51 11.99
C TRP A 622 -28.71 -5.16 10.92
N LYS A 623 -29.82 -4.52 10.54
CA LYS A 623 -30.62 -4.98 9.38
C LYS A 623 -29.85 -4.89 8.07
N ASP A 624 -28.99 -3.88 7.91
CA ASP A 624 -28.11 -3.78 6.74
C ASP A 624 -27.07 -4.89 6.73
N VAL A 625 -26.45 -5.17 7.88
CA VAL A 625 -25.51 -6.29 8.03
C VAL A 625 -26.16 -7.62 7.67
N ASP A 626 -27.39 -7.86 8.11
CA ASP A 626 -28.15 -9.07 7.74
C ASP A 626 -28.46 -9.13 6.24
N THR A 627 -28.76 -7.98 5.62
CA THR A 627 -29.00 -7.88 4.17
C THR A 627 -27.74 -8.24 3.38
N ILE A 628 -26.60 -7.68 3.78
CA ILE A 628 -25.28 -7.99 3.22
C ILE A 628 -24.97 -9.48 3.41
N ARG A 629 -25.16 -10.04 4.60
CA ARG A 629 -24.98 -11.46 4.90
C ARG A 629 -25.83 -12.36 4.00
N LYS A 630 -27.12 -12.03 3.82
CA LYS A 630 -28.00 -12.79 2.92
C LYS A 630 -27.51 -12.73 1.47
N ALA A 631 -27.08 -11.57 1.00
CA ALA A 631 -26.57 -11.39 -0.36
C ALA A 631 -25.33 -12.26 -0.64
N THR A 632 -24.44 -12.45 0.35
CA THR A 632 -23.25 -13.32 0.16
C THR A 632 -23.56 -14.78 -0.16
N LYS A 633 -24.78 -15.27 0.12
CA LYS A 633 -25.20 -16.63 -0.22
C LYS A 633 -25.31 -16.86 -1.74
N GLY A 634 -25.70 -15.83 -2.50
CA GLY A 634 -25.81 -15.91 -3.96
C GLY A 634 -24.47 -15.71 -4.69
N LEU A 635 -23.44 -15.26 -3.98
CA LEU A 635 -22.17 -14.86 -4.58
C LEU A 635 -21.37 -16.05 -5.10
N GLU A 636 -21.40 -17.19 -4.40
CA GLU A 636 -20.69 -18.40 -4.82
C GLU A 636 -21.21 -18.94 -6.16
N VAL A 637 -22.53 -18.85 -6.38
CA VAL A 637 -23.15 -19.20 -7.66
C VAL A 637 -22.73 -18.23 -8.77
N ALA A 638 -22.61 -16.94 -8.45
CA ALA A 638 -22.29 -15.90 -9.43
C ALA A 638 -20.79 -15.82 -9.81
N THR A 639 -19.89 -16.14 -8.87
CA THR A 639 -18.45 -15.82 -8.98
C THR A 639 -17.51 -16.98 -8.61
N GLY A 640 -18.05 -18.10 -8.14
CA GLY A 640 -17.27 -19.22 -7.60
C GLY A 640 -16.89 -19.06 -6.13
N SER A 641 -16.43 -20.16 -5.54
CA SER A 641 -16.15 -20.26 -4.09
C SER A 641 -14.99 -19.37 -3.64
N VAL A 642 -13.91 -19.27 -4.42
CA VAL A 642 -12.72 -18.49 -4.05
C VAL A 642 -13.06 -17.00 -3.92
N TYR A 643 -13.77 -16.43 -4.89
CA TYR A 643 -14.20 -15.02 -4.83
C TYR A 643 -15.16 -14.79 -3.67
N ALA A 644 -16.14 -15.68 -3.49
CA ALA A 644 -17.10 -15.57 -2.42
C ALA A 644 -16.44 -15.62 -1.03
N GLU A 645 -15.45 -16.48 -0.83
CA GLU A 645 -14.69 -16.56 0.43
C GLU A 645 -13.85 -15.30 0.68
N VAL A 646 -13.24 -14.71 -0.37
CA VAL A 646 -12.54 -13.42 -0.24
C VAL A 646 -13.50 -12.34 0.26
N VAL A 647 -14.67 -12.22 -0.37
CA VAL A 647 -15.68 -11.21 0.01
C VAL A 647 -16.21 -11.43 1.43
N LYS A 648 -16.52 -12.68 1.80
CA LYS A 648 -16.96 -13.02 3.16
C LYS A 648 -15.91 -12.66 4.20
N LYS A 649 -14.63 -12.93 3.92
CA LYS A 649 -13.53 -12.54 4.81
C LYS A 649 -13.47 -11.03 4.98
N CYS A 650 -13.53 -10.24 3.90
CA CYS A 650 -13.56 -8.78 4.03
C CYS A 650 -14.74 -8.25 4.87
N LEU A 651 -15.94 -8.83 4.70
CA LEU A 651 -17.18 -8.34 5.31
C LEU A 651 -17.40 -8.77 6.76
N PHE A 652 -16.90 -9.94 7.15
CA PHE A 652 -17.22 -10.57 8.45
C PHE A 652 -16.00 -10.82 9.32
N MET A 653 -14.92 -10.07 9.10
CA MET A 653 -13.79 -9.99 10.03
C MET A 653 -14.26 -9.63 11.44
N THR A 654 -14.42 -10.63 12.31
CA THR A 654 -14.86 -10.43 13.69
C THR A 654 -14.16 -11.41 14.63
N PRO A 655 -13.56 -10.91 15.73
CA PRO A 655 -12.51 -9.88 15.70
C PRO A 655 -11.20 -10.48 15.16
N PHE A 656 -10.53 -9.77 14.25
CA PHE A 656 -9.24 -10.24 13.73
C PHE A 656 -8.11 -9.78 14.65
N ALA A 657 -7.66 -10.66 15.55
CA ALA A 657 -6.48 -10.43 16.41
C ALA A 657 -5.14 -10.57 15.65
N GLY A 658 -5.19 -10.89 14.35
CA GLY A 658 -4.01 -11.15 13.53
C GLY A 658 -3.44 -9.91 12.83
N ASP A 659 -2.46 -10.16 11.96
CA ASP A 659 -1.82 -9.15 11.12
C ASP A 659 -2.67 -8.82 9.88
N ILE A 660 -3.28 -7.63 9.85
CA ILE A 660 -4.23 -7.23 8.80
C ILE A 660 -3.58 -7.18 7.42
N LEU A 661 -2.31 -6.80 7.36
CA LEU A 661 -1.56 -6.73 6.11
C LEU A 661 -1.34 -8.14 5.53
N GLU A 662 -1.10 -9.13 6.38
CA GLU A 662 -0.98 -10.52 5.96
C GLU A 662 -2.33 -11.08 5.47
N LEU A 663 -3.45 -10.69 6.09
CA LEU A 663 -4.78 -11.06 5.59
C LEU A 663 -5.04 -10.46 4.21
N GLU A 664 -4.83 -9.16 4.02
CA GLU A 664 -5.03 -8.49 2.72
C GLU A 664 -4.20 -9.13 1.62
N LYS A 665 -2.94 -9.46 1.91
CA LYS A 665 -2.06 -10.20 1.02
C LYS A 665 -2.64 -11.58 0.65
N GLN A 666 -3.15 -12.33 1.63
CA GLN A 666 -3.77 -13.63 1.37
C GLN A 666 -5.02 -13.49 0.50
N LEU A 667 -5.83 -12.46 0.71
CA LEU A 667 -7.03 -12.17 -0.08
C LEU A 667 -6.68 -11.81 -1.53
N ALA A 668 -5.73 -10.90 -1.74
CA ALA A 668 -5.23 -10.53 -3.06
C ALA A 668 -4.58 -11.73 -3.79
N GLY A 669 -3.84 -12.56 -3.06
CA GLY A 669 -3.25 -13.79 -3.57
C GLY A 669 -4.30 -14.83 -3.98
N ALA A 670 -5.38 -14.98 -3.20
CA ALA A 670 -6.49 -15.88 -3.54
C ALA A 670 -7.20 -15.43 -4.84
N LEU A 671 -7.43 -14.13 -5.03
CA LEU A 671 -8.01 -13.61 -6.28
C LEU A 671 -7.10 -13.84 -7.49
N ALA A 672 -5.78 -13.77 -7.30
CA ALA A 672 -4.81 -14.03 -8.38
C ALA A 672 -4.82 -15.50 -8.86
N GLN A 673 -5.30 -16.43 -8.03
CA GLN A 673 -5.41 -17.85 -8.39
C GLN A 673 -6.68 -18.18 -9.16
N ILE A 674 -7.67 -17.28 -9.19
CA ILE A 674 -8.88 -17.45 -9.97
C ILE A 674 -8.48 -17.32 -11.45
N ARG A 675 -8.38 -18.46 -12.13
CA ARG A 675 -8.09 -18.49 -13.57
C ARG A 675 -9.26 -17.82 -14.31
N ALA A 676 -8.91 -16.89 -15.19
CA ALA A 676 -9.84 -16.20 -16.08
C ALA A 676 -10.50 -17.15 -17.08
#